data_AF-A0A1W1HKC7-F1
#
_entry.id   AF-A0A1W1HKC7-F1
#
_cell.length_a   1.000
_cell.length_b   1.000
_cell.length_c   1.000
_cell.angle_alpha   90.00
_cell.angle_beta   90.00
_cell.angle_gamma   90.00
#
_symmetry.space_group_name_H-M   'P 1'
#
loop_
_entity.id
_entity.type
_entity.pdbx_description
1 polymer ?
#
loop_
_entity_poly.entity_id
_entity_poly.type
_entity_poly.pdbx_seq_one_letter_code
_entity_poly.pdbx_strand_id
1 'polypeptide(L)'
;MKNFFSVMAFLLICLSLTAGGHADENDMCATFDNNTYTLEIPCFIYGEKYSLKLEMTDPLNLQFKLTEMIPVSDGNETSETTSTTTIALNKVSTYLTGLFDESAAEISAFDPVSRQLFVVNANSGRIDVLSVGEGLTAATEIDLAPYGAGANSVAFHEGVLAVAVEANPKQNRGKVVFFDASGTYLNSVDVGALPDMVTFTKDGKYVLVANEGEPNGDYSMDPEGSVGVIDISGGVNSATVKIASFTAFNDDVAQLKAQGLNIYGPGSTLAQDMEPEYIAVSSDSTKAWVTCQENNAIAEVDIATATIVAIYPLGFKDHSIPGNGMDVSNKDNGIHIATWPVMGMYQPDSIAAYSVNGQTYLVTANEGDSRDYDAFSEEARVKDITLDPTAFPTAATLQLDENMGRLKITKTLGDVDGDGDYDQLYSYGTRSFSIWKATASGMQLVFDSGDQFEQKIAALMPEVFNASNDSNESDDRSDDKGPEPEGVTVGDINGRIYAFIGLERVGGIMVYDITNPESPQFVSYESNRIVTGDPEAGTAGDLGPEGILFIPADESTTGLPQLMVTNEVSGSTTMYQITPQQQQQQTTFAVLSDPHYYDNDLGVEGSAFEEYLAQDRKLIRESEAITAAAVEALLKDDSLSFVIVSGDLTKDGELSSHQEFASYMKRLEAGGIEVFVVPGNHDINNPHAHAYVGDDAVPTDWVSPEEFLDIYGDFGFKQALYRDSNSLSYLVEPVEGLYLLALDSCDYTDNFVEAYPATHGQFSEETLVWIEQMLNMATSEGKQVVAAMHHGLLEHFTGQSIANPGSEYVIDDYKAISQRLADAGLTMVFTGHYHAQDMVIGADGRLLDVETGSLATYPSPYRMVTIDTDNSVRIESRYITEIDYELEGKNFTDYSRTYLYGGLVNLAQTMLTAPSDMGGYGLDAGMASVVSPQIASAYMAHYTGNELLDSATSVTLTSYLGSEDPINQLLGQVLGSLWTDLPPSDTTLKTDLP
;
A
#
# COMPACT_ATOMS: atom_id res chain seq x y z
N MET A 1 1.43 37.27 41.19
CA MET A 1 0.57 37.79 40.10
C MET A 1 1.36 38.59 39.05
N LYS A 2 2.02 39.72 39.35
CA LYS A 2 2.87 40.39 38.32
C LYS A 2 4.05 39.54 37.82
N ASN A 3 4.64 38.71 38.70
CA ASN A 3 5.65 37.73 38.31
C ASN A 3 5.07 36.45 37.67
N PHE A 4 3.75 36.26 37.60
CA PHE A 4 3.15 35.04 37.02
C PHE A 4 2.97 35.20 35.51
N PHE A 5 2.50 36.38 35.07
CA PHE A 5 2.36 36.72 33.65
C PHE A 5 3.70 36.86 32.90
N SER A 6 4.75 37.35 33.57
CA SER A 6 6.09 37.40 32.96
C SER A 6 6.76 36.03 32.84
N VAL A 7 6.33 35.03 33.63
CA VAL A 7 6.83 33.65 33.57
C VAL A 7 6.12 32.87 32.47
N MET A 8 4.81 33.03 32.34
CA MET A 8 4.04 32.47 31.21
C MET A 8 4.57 32.96 29.86
N ALA A 9 4.75 34.27 29.70
CA ALA A 9 5.22 34.83 28.43
C ALA A 9 6.64 34.37 28.05
N PHE A 10 7.51 34.09 29.03
CA PHE A 10 8.88 33.63 28.78
C PHE A 10 8.94 32.13 28.48
N LEU A 11 8.10 31.30 29.10
CA LEU A 11 7.99 29.87 28.80
C LEU A 11 7.40 29.59 27.41
N LEU A 12 6.38 30.36 27.00
CA LEU A 12 5.82 30.31 25.64
C LEU A 12 6.88 30.61 24.57
N ILE A 13 7.76 31.60 24.82
CA ILE A 13 8.86 31.95 23.92
C ILE A 13 9.93 30.83 23.87
N CYS A 14 10.24 30.18 25.00
CA CYS A 14 11.23 29.11 25.02
C CYS A 14 10.73 27.81 24.37
N LEU A 15 9.45 27.43 24.55
CA LEU A 15 8.87 26.24 23.91
C LEU A 15 8.75 26.37 22.39
N SER A 16 8.44 27.58 21.88
CA SER A 16 8.46 27.85 20.44
C SER A 16 9.86 27.81 19.80
N LEU A 17 10.93 27.95 20.59
CA LEU A 17 12.31 28.08 20.08
C LEU A 17 13.13 26.78 20.13
N THR A 18 12.66 25.72 20.78
CA THR A 18 13.49 24.49 20.96
C THR A 18 12.84 23.17 20.57
N ALA A 19 11.56 23.12 20.18
CA ALA A 19 10.91 21.83 19.88
C ALA A 19 9.79 21.84 18.82
N GLY A 20 9.60 22.90 18.04
CA GLY A 20 8.62 22.90 16.93
C GLY A 20 7.14 22.68 17.30
N GLY A 21 6.77 22.74 18.59
CA GLY A 21 5.41 22.50 19.06
C GLY A 21 4.59 23.79 19.26
N HIS A 22 3.28 23.70 19.03
CA HIS A 22 2.29 24.72 19.39
C HIS A 22 1.63 24.35 20.73
N ALA A 23 1.43 25.32 21.64
CA ALA A 23 0.77 25.11 22.93
C ALA A 23 -0.64 25.70 22.88
N ASP A 24 -1.65 24.93 23.31
CA ASP A 24 -3.03 25.44 23.40
C ASP A 24 -3.17 26.31 24.66
N GLU A 25 -3.48 27.60 24.48
CA GLU A 25 -3.50 28.58 25.55
C GLU A 25 -4.63 28.34 26.59
N ASN A 26 -5.61 27.48 26.27
CA ASN A 26 -6.84 27.34 27.05
C ASN A 26 -6.82 26.29 28.17
N ASP A 27 -5.85 25.36 28.21
CA ASP A 27 -5.86 24.19 29.13
C ASP A 27 -4.61 24.04 30.03
N MET A 28 -3.85 25.12 30.26
CA MET A 28 -2.75 25.10 31.23
C MET A 28 -3.25 25.15 32.68
N CYS A 29 -2.83 24.18 33.51
CA CYS A 29 -3.18 24.12 34.93
C CYS A 29 -1.94 24.24 35.81
N ALA A 30 -1.98 25.15 36.80
CA ALA A 30 -0.90 25.35 37.77
C ALA A 30 -1.38 25.03 39.18
N THR A 31 -0.69 24.14 39.86
CA THR A 31 -0.99 23.73 41.25
C THR A 31 0.18 24.06 42.18
N PHE A 32 -0.14 24.38 43.43
CA PHE A 32 0.85 24.70 44.46
C PHE A 32 0.56 23.87 45.70
N ASP A 33 1.35 22.82 45.90
CA ASP A 33 1.25 21.91 47.05
C ASP A 33 2.64 21.65 47.65
N ASN A 34 2.71 21.50 48.98
CA ASN A 34 3.94 21.17 49.71
C ASN A 34 5.18 22.05 49.40
N ASN A 35 5.00 23.36 49.24
CA ASN A 35 6.06 24.33 48.90
C ASN A 35 6.67 24.19 47.50
N THR A 36 6.03 23.42 46.62
CA THR A 36 6.46 23.18 45.25
C THR A 36 5.42 23.75 44.27
N TYR A 37 5.88 24.40 43.20
CA TYR A 37 5.01 24.81 42.09
C TYR A 37 5.09 23.75 41.00
N THR A 38 3.94 23.19 40.63
CA THR A 38 3.81 22.25 39.52
C THR A 38 2.98 22.88 38.40
N LEU A 39 3.50 22.81 37.18
CA LEU A 39 2.84 23.31 35.98
C LEU A 39 2.56 22.13 35.05
N GLU A 40 1.30 21.97 34.66
CA GLU A 40 0.88 21.04 33.60
C GLU A 40 0.63 21.82 32.32
N ILE A 41 1.38 21.47 31.27
CA ILE A 41 1.29 22.09 29.95
C ILE A 41 0.86 21.02 28.94
N PRO A 42 -0.31 21.15 28.30
CA PRO A 42 -0.63 20.36 27.13
C PRO A 42 0.23 20.83 25.96
N CYS A 43 0.92 19.91 25.30
CA CYS A 43 1.73 20.21 24.12
C CYS A 43 1.67 19.08 23.10
N PHE A 44 1.90 19.42 21.84
CA PHE A 44 2.11 18.45 20.78
C PHE A 44 3.61 18.24 20.57
N ILE A 45 4.03 16.99 20.60
CA ILE A 45 5.40 16.57 20.30
C ILE A 45 5.28 15.47 19.24
N TYR A 46 5.81 15.71 18.03
CA TYR A 46 5.71 14.78 16.90
C TYR A 46 4.29 14.31 16.56
N GLY A 47 3.31 15.21 16.64
CA GLY A 47 1.91 14.91 16.29
C GLY A 47 1.09 14.24 17.40
N GLU A 48 1.73 13.81 18.49
CA GLU A 48 1.05 13.22 19.64
C GLU A 48 0.87 14.21 20.79
N LYS A 49 -0.24 14.06 21.52
CA LYS A 49 -0.63 14.96 22.61
C LYS A 49 -0.06 14.48 23.94
N TYR A 50 0.73 15.34 24.58
CA TYR A 50 1.34 15.08 25.89
C TYR A 50 0.95 16.15 26.89
N SER A 51 0.88 15.76 28.17
CA SER A 51 0.86 16.67 29.30
C SER A 51 2.21 16.62 30.00
N LEU A 52 2.92 17.77 30.02
CA LEU A 52 4.21 17.91 30.68
C LEU A 52 4.01 18.41 32.11
N LYS A 53 4.50 17.67 33.11
CA LYS A 53 4.61 18.16 34.49
C LYS A 53 5.99 18.73 34.75
N LEU A 54 6.01 20.01 35.09
CA LEU A 54 7.23 20.76 35.41
C LEU A 54 7.23 21.15 36.90
N GLU A 55 8.31 20.86 37.61
CA GLU A 55 8.52 21.26 39.00
C GLU A 55 9.48 22.46 39.08
N MET A 56 9.09 23.52 39.77
CA MET A 56 9.97 24.69 39.94
C MET A 56 11.05 24.42 41.00
N THR A 57 12.31 24.38 40.57
CA THR A 57 13.48 24.07 41.41
C THR A 57 14.17 25.31 41.97
N ASP A 58 14.05 26.47 41.30
CA ASP A 58 14.54 27.76 41.81
C ASP A 58 13.55 28.90 41.48
N PRO A 59 12.80 29.42 42.48
CA PRO A 59 11.85 30.52 42.29
C PRO A 59 12.48 31.86 41.92
N LEU A 60 13.75 32.08 42.27
CA LEU A 60 14.43 33.37 42.05
C LEU A 60 14.95 33.49 40.62
N ASN A 61 15.28 32.36 39.99
CA ASN A 61 15.81 32.29 38.62
C ASN A 61 14.87 31.60 37.62
N LEU A 62 13.65 31.26 38.03
CA LEU A 62 12.62 30.61 37.19
C LEU A 62 13.10 29.29 36.58
N GLN A 63 13.84 28.49 37.35
CA GLN A 63 14.28 27.17 36.88
C GLN A 63 13.21 26.12 37.15
N PHE A 64 12.92 25.32 36.13
CA PHE A 64 11.99 24.20 36.17
C PHE A 64 12.72 22.91 35.80
N LYS A 65 12.26 21.81 36.38
CA LYS A 65 12.67 20.46 36.03
C LYS A 65 11.45 19.70 35.50
N LEU A 66 11.57 19.09 34.33
CA LEU A 66 10.58 18.13 33.86
C LEU A 66 10.60 16.90 34.77
N THR A 67 9.45 16.59 35.37
CA THR A 67 9.32 15.45 36.29
C THR A 67 8.53 14.31 35.68
N GLU A 68 7.59 14.60 34.77
CA GLU A 68 6.75 13.60 34.13
C GLU A 68 6.30 14.09 32.75
N MET A 69 6.21 13.17 31.79
CA MET A 69 5.60 13.37 30.48
C MET A 69 4.52 12.31 30.34
N ILE A 70 3.27 12.74 30.25
CA ILE A 70 2.10 11.85 30.29
C ILE A 70 1.42 11.90 28.92
N PRO A 71 1.35 10.78 28.18
CA PRO A 71 0.52 10.71 26.98
C PRO A 71 -0.94 10.97 27.34
N VAL A 72 -1.60 11.88 26.63
CA VAL A 72 -3.02 12.17 26.87
C VAL A 72 -3.83 11.43 25.81
N SER A 73 -4.53 10.36 26.22
CA SER A 73 -5.61 9.81 25.42
C SER A 73 -6.83 10.72 25.57
N ASP A 74 -7.40 11.18 24.46
CA ASP A 74 -8.63 11.98 24.47
C ASP A 74 -9.82 11.07 24.84
N GLY A 75 -9.98 10.83 26.14
CA GLY A 75 -11.05 10.02 26.70
C GLY A 75 -12.36 10.78 26.79
N ASN A 76 -13.08 10.94 25.67
CA ASN A 76 -14.54 10.92 25.57
C ASN A 76 -15.00 11.23 24.13
N GLU A 77 -14.87 10.26 23.23
CA GLU A 77 -15.81 10.11 22.14
C GLU A 77 -16.35 8.68 22.21
N THR A 78 -17.67 8.56 22.17
CA THR A 78 -18.34 7.30 21.88
C THR A 78 -17.73 6.76 20.59
N SER A 79 -17.16 5.56 20.63
CA SER A 79 -16.54 4.90 19.48
C SER A 79 -17.58 4.65 18.38
N GLU A 80 -17.83 5.64 17.54
CA GLU A 80 -17.83 5.35 16.11
C GLU A 80 -16.36 5.17 15.77
N THR A 81 -15.95 3.92 15.60
CA THR A 81 -14.71 3.60 14.88
C THR A 81 -14.86 4.23 13.50
N THR A 82 -14.31 5.43 13.31
CA THR A 82 -14.08 5.97 11.98
C THR A 82 -12.99 5.13 11.37
N SER A 83 -13.39 4.01 10.77
CA SER A 83 -12.61 3.26 9.81
C SER A 83 -11.94 4.26 8.87
N THR A 84 -10.61 4.35 8.85
CA THR A 84 -9.90 5.14 7.85
C THR A 84 -9.89 4.36 6.55
N THR A 85 -11.07 4.26 5.92
CA THR A 85 -11.20 3.74 4.56
C THR A 85 -10.44 4.67 3.62
N THR A 86 -9.28 4.21 3.15
CA THR A 86 -8.49 4.80 2.07
C THR A 86 -8.93 4.21 0.71
N ILE A 87 -8.17 4.44 -0.36
CA ILE A 87 -8.44 3.93 -1.70
C ILE A 87 -7.21 3.23 -2.28
N ALA A 88 -7.44 2.32 -3.23
CA ALA A 88 -6.42 1.72 -4.08
C ALA A 88 -6.71 2.02 -5.55
N LEU A 89 -5.66 2.23 -6.37
CA LEU A 89 -5.77 2.35 -7.82
C LEU A 89 -5.44 1.01 -8.47
N ASN A 90 -6.46 0.31 -8.96
CA ASN A 90 -6.28 -0.97 -9.63
C ASN A 90 -6.23 -0.77 -11.13
N LYS A 91 -5.09 -1.07 -11.77
CA LYS A 91 -4.98 -1.03 -13.23
C LYS A 91 -5.99 -2.00 -13.86
N VAL A 92 -6.79 -1.52 -14.81
CA VAL A 92 -7.74 -2.35 -15.57
C VAL A 92 -7.20 -2.66 -16.96
N SER A 93 -6.78 -1.64 -17.71
CA SER A 93 -6.29 -1.80 -19.08
C SER A 93 -5.43 -0.63 -19.52
N THR A 94 -4.53 -0.89 -20.47
CA THR A 94 -3.74 0.14 -21.17
C THR A 94 -3.98 0.03 -22.67
N TYR A 95 -4.25 1.17 -23.32
CA TYR A 95 -4.21 1.33 -24.77
C TYR A 95 -2.86 1.89 -25.19
N LEU A 96 -2.30 1.39 -26.29
CA LEU A 96 -1.01 1.82 -26.82
C LEU A 96 -1.19 2.31 -28.26
N THR A 97 -0.69 3.51 -28.55
CA THR A 97 -0.60 4.03 -29.93
C THR A 97 0.52 3.35 -30.72
N GLY A 98 1.54 2.83 -30.02
CA GLY A 98 2.74 2.23 -30.61
C GLY A 98 3.79 3.23 -31.05
N LEU A 99 3.69 4.48 -30.58
CA LEU A 99 4.61 5.58 -30.81
C LEU A 99 5.31 5.92 -29.48
N PHE A 100 6.58 6.30 -29.54
CA PHE A 100 7.41 6.64 -28.38
C PHE A 100 8.06 8.00 -28.60
N ASP A 101 8.02 8.87 -27.58
CA ASP A 101 8.65 10.21 -27.57
C ASP A 101 8.19 11.12 -28.71
N GLU A 102 6.87 11.11 -28.97
CA GLU A 102 6.26 11.92 -30.04
C GLU A 102 5.01 12.67 -29.56
N SER A 103 4.74 12.72 -28.25
CA SER A 103 3.52 13.30 -27.66
C SER A 103 2.23 12.69 -28.26
N ALA A 104 2.15 11.35 -28.18
CA ALA A 104 1.10 10.58 -28.85
C ALA A 104 -0.17 10.36 -28.00
N ALA A 105 -0.13 10.67 -26.70
CA ALA A 105 -1.28 10.58 -25.80
C ALA A 105 -1.16 11.64 -24.67
N GLU A 106 -1.85 12.77 -24.83
CA GLU A 106 -1.82 13.91 -23.91
C GLU A 106 -3.20 14.11 -23.28
N ILE A 107 -3.76 15.31 -23.26
CA ILE A 107 -5.02 15.62 -22.56
C ILE A 107 -6.19 14.74 -23.05
N SER A 108 -7.03 14.29 -22.09
CA SER A 108 -8.21 13.48 -22.38
C SER A 108 -9.52 14.03 -21.80
N ALA A 109 -10.63 13.67 -22.44
CA ALA A 109 -11.99 14.01 -22.01
C ALA A 109 -12.94 12.83 -22.23
N PHE A 110 -13.97 12.69 -21.38
CA PHE A 110 -14.88 11.53 -21.41
C PHE A 110 -16.34 11.93 -21.63
N ASP A 111 -17.03 11.16 -22.46
CA ASP A 111 -18.49 11.20 -22.60
C ASP A 111 -19.13 10.00 -21.88
N PRO A 112 -19.84 10.20 -20.75
CA PRO A 112 -20.48 9.11 -20.01
C PRO A 112 -21.67 8.50 -20.75
N VAL A 113 -22.28 9.20 -21.71
CA VAL A 113 -23.46 8.71 -22.45
C VAL A 113 -23.04 7.71 -23.54
N SER A 114 -22.08 8.10 -24.39
CA SER A 114 -21.58 7.21 -25.44
C SER A 114 -20.46 6.28 -24.97
N ARG A 115 -19.89 6.53 -23.77
CA ARG A 115 -18.75 5.82 -23.18
C ARG A 115 -17.50 5.93 -24.06
N GLN A 116 -17.25 7.13 -24.54
CA GLN A 116 -16.11 7.44 -25.38
C GLN A 116 -15.12 8.32 -24.63
N LEU A 117 -13.85 7.94 -24.67
CA LEU A 117 -12.71 8.73 -24.21
C LEU A 117 -12.06 9.36 -25.44
N PHE A 118 -11.91 10.67 -25.43
CA PHE A 118 -11.24 11.47 -26.45
C PHE A 118 -9.83 11.77 -25.93
N VAL A 119 -8.79 11.40 -26.66
CA VAL A 119 -7.38 11.57 -26.27
C VAL A 119 -6.67 12.39 -27.35
N VAL A 120 -5.98 13.46 -26.95
CA VAL A 120 -5.13 14.23 -27.86
C VAL A 120 -3.93 13.40 -28.26
N ASN A 121 -3.64 13.38 -29.57
CA ASN A 121 -2.46 12.79 -30.16
C ASN A 121 -1.78 13.87 -31.01
N ALA A 122 -0.94 14.70 -30.37
CA ALA A 122 -0.26 15.81 -31.04
C ALA A 122 0.61 15.36 -32.21
N ASN A 123 1.31 14.22 -32.09
CA ASN A 123 2.12 13.66 -33.19
C ASN A 123 1.36 13.60 -34.52
N SER A 124 0.18 12.97 -34.47
CA SER A 124 -0.60 12.68 -35.66
C SER A 124 -1.52 13.82 -36.08
N GLY A 125 -1.67 14.85 -35.23
CA GLY A 125 -2.62 15.95 -35.40
C GLY A 125 -4.08 15.46 -35.34
N ARG A 126 -4.39 14.56 -34.41
CA ARG A 126 -5.69 13.88 -34.30
C ARG A 126 -6.17 13.82 -32.85
N ILE A 127 -7.46 13.54 -32.71
CA ILE A 127 -8.04 13.03 -31.47
C ILE A 127 -8.34 11.55 -31.64
N ASP A 128 -7.70 10.70 -30.84
CA ASP A 128 -8.01 9.29 -30.74
C ASP A 128 -9.29 9.12 -29.92
N VAL A 129 -10.26 8.38 -30.45
CA VAL A 129 -11.53 8.09 -29.76
C VAL A 129 -11.53 6.63 -29.34
N LEU A 130 -11.46 6.41 -28.04
CA LEU A 130 -11.45 5.08 -27.41
C LEU A 130 -12.82 4.77 -26.82
N SER A 131 -13.29 3.53 -26.99
CA SER A 131 -14.46 3.02 -26.29
C SER A 131 -14.04 2.52 -24.90
N VAL A 132 -14.80 2.92 -23.88
CA VAL A 132 -14.62 2.49 -22.49
C VAL A 132 -15.62 1.38 -22.16
N GLY A 133 -15.12 0.20 -21.82
CA GLY A 133 -15.90 -0.97 -21.40
C GLY A 133 -15.18 -1.75 -20.30
N GLU A 134 -15.07 -3.08 -20.43
CA GLU A 134 -14.19 -3.90 -19.57
C GLU A 134 -12.70 -3.51 -19.71
N GLY A 135 -12.35 -2.80 -20.79
CA GLY A 135 -11.06 -2.17 -21.03
C GLY A 135 -11.17 -1.07 -22.08
N LEU A 136 -10.04 -0.43 -22.40
CA LEU A 136 -9.93 0.57 -23.45
C LEU A 136 -9.73 -0.10 -24.82
N THR A 137 -10.49 0.35 -25.82
CA THR A 137 -10.37 -0.14 -27.20
C THR A 137 -10.50 1.00 -28.20
N ALA A 138 -9.68 1.02 -29.25
CA ALA A 138 -9.80 2.03 -30.30
C ALA A 138 -11.16 1.93 -31.02
N ALA A 139 -11.82 3.08 -31.23
CA ALA A 139 -13.10 3.17 -31.92
C ALA A 139 -13.00 3.95 -33.24
N THR A 140 -12.53 5.21 -33.20
CA THR A 140 -12.37 6.08 -34.37
C THR A 140 -11.34 7.18 -34.08
N GLU A 141 -11.08 8.04 -35.06
CA GLU A 141 -10.24 9.23 -34.92
C GLU A 141 -10.96 10.47 -35.46
N ILE A 142 -10.59 11.64 -34.96
CA ILE A 142 -11.00 12.95 -35.51
C ILE A 142 -9.78 13.63 -36.11
N ASP A 143 -9.83 13.91 -37.42
CA ASP A 143 -8.76 14.59 -38.16
C ASP A 143 -8.81 16.12 -37.94
N LEU A 144 -7.73 16.68 -37.40
CA LEU A 144 -7.64 18.11 -37.09
C LEU A 144 -6.91 18.94 -38.16
N ALA A 145 -6.29 18.31 -39.15
CA ALA A 145 -5.59 19.00 -40.23
C ALA A 145 -6.41 20.08 -40.97
N PRO A 146 -7.76 19.97 -41.09
CA PRO A 146 -8.58 21.05 -41.68
C PRO A 146 -8.65 22.33 -40.85
N TYR A 147 -8.29 22.29 -39.56
CA TYR A 147 -8.56 23.36 -38.60
C TYR A 147 -7.31 24.07 -38.08
N GLY A 148 -6.15 23.41 -38.06
CA GLY A 148 -4.88 23.99 -37.60
C GLY A 148 -3.72 23.02 -37.68
N ALA A 149 -2.69 23.25 -36.88
CA ALA A 149 -1.42 22.51 -36.92
C ALA A 149 -1.42 21.25 -36.03
N GLY A 150 -2.03 21.34 -34.86
CA GLY A 150 -2.17 20.28 -33.87
C GLY A 150 -3.20 20.68 -32.82
N ALA A 151 -3.57 19.75 -31.94
CA ALA A 151 -4.34 20.06 -30.73
C ALA A 151 -3.45 19.91 -29.51
N ASN A 152 -3.71 20.76 -28.52
CA ASN A 152 -3.01 20.71 -27.22
C ASN A 152 -3.97 20.19 -26.14
N SER A 153 -5.28 20.43 -26.27
CA SER A 153 -6.24 20.08 -25.23
C SER A 153 -7.64 19.77 -25.76
N VAL A 154 -8.35 18.93 -25.01
CA VAL A 154 -9.76 18.58 -25.24
C VAL A 154 -10.57 18.68 -23.96
N ALA A 155 -11.83 19.08 -24.10
CA ALA A 155 -12.81 19.02 -23.02
C ALA A 155 -14.17 18.59 -23.57
N PHE A 156 -14.97 17.93 -22.74
CA PHE A 156 -16.29 17.45 -23.11
C PHE A 156 -17.35 17.93 -22.11
N HIS A 157 -18.51 18.36 -22.61
CA HIS A 157 -19.66 18.68 -21.78
C HIS A 157 -20.97 18.47 -22.56
N GLU A 158 -21.88 17.68 -22.01
CA GLU A 158 -23.26 17.45 -22.50
C GLU A 158 -23.38 17.30 -24.04
N GLY A 159 -22.55 16.45 -24.64
CA GLY A 159 -22.61 16.13 -26.08
C GLY A 159 -21.78 17.05 -26.98
N VAL A 160 -21.04 18.01 -26.41
CA VAL A 160 -20.13 18.90 -27.13
C VAL A 160 -18.69 18.59 -26.72
N LEU A 161 -17.85 18.26 -27.70
CA LEU A 161 -16.40 18.18 -27.57
C LEU A 161 -15.81 19.53 -28.03
N ALA A 162 -15.02 20.18 -27.19
CA ALA A 162 -14.22 21.35 -27.53
C ALA A 162 -12.74 20.95 -27.63
N VAL A 163 -12.07 21.42 -28.68
CA VAL A 163 -10.66 21.11 -28.95
C VAL A 163 -9.90 22.41 -29.13
N ALA A 164 -8.85 22.63 -28.34
CA ALA A 164 -7.89 23.72 -28.51
C ALA A 164 -6.92 23.35 -29.64
N VAL A 165 -6.86 24.17 -30.69
CA VAL A 165 -6.10 23.88 -31.92
C VAL A 165 -5.17 25.05 -32.24
N GLU A 166 -3.86 24.77 -32.26
CA GLU A 166 -2.84 25.76 -32.56
C GLU A 166 -2.75 26.10 -34.05
N ALA A 167 -2.18 27.27 -34.34
CA ALA A 167 -1.91 27.74 -35.70
C ALA A 167 -0.47 27.42 -36.12
N ASN A 168 -0.17 27.48 -37.41
CA ASN A 168 1.20 27.42 -37.92
C ASN A 168 1.58 28.76 -38.60
N PRO A 169 2.61 29.49 -38.11
CA PRO A 169 3.33 29.29 -36.84
C PRO A 169 2.45 29.49 -35.59
N LYS A 170 2.86 28.92 -34.44
CA LYS A 170 2.11 28.92 -33.18
C LYS A 170 1.85 30.31 -32.57
N GLN A 171 2.67 31.30 -32.93
CA GLN A 171 2.47 32.72 -32.59
C GLN A 171 1.22 33.36 -33.23
N ASN A 172 0.61 32.71 -34.24
CA ASN A 172 -0.66 33.19 -34.79
C ASN A 172 -1.84 32.77 -33.92
N ARG A 173 -2.96 33.48 -34.06
CA ARG A 173 -4.23 33.12 -33.41
C ARG A 173 -4.65 31.69 -33.79
N GLY A 174 -4.82 30.84 -32.77
CA GLY A 174 -5.40 29.51 -32.89
C GLY A 174 -6.92 29.52 -32.86
N LYS A 175 -7.50 28.34 -32.65
CA LYS A 175 -8.95 28.11 -32.65
C LYS A 175 -9.38 27.23 -31.50
N VAL A 176 -10.65 27.39 -31.13
CA VAL A 176 -11.41 26.27 -30.54
C VAL A 176 -12.31 25.69 -31.62
N VAL A 177 -12.24 24.38 -31.79
CA VAL A 177 -13.06 23.61 -32.72
C VAL A 177 -14.04 22.77 -31.91
N PHE A 178 -15.31 22.83 -32.29
CA PHE A 178 -16.38 22.09 -31.63
C PHE A 178 -16.83 20.92 -32.49
N PHE A 179 -16.95 19.77 -31.87
CA PHE A 179 -17.53 18.56 -32.44
C PHE A 179 -18.68 18.07 -31.54
N ASP A 180 -19.56 17.23 -32.09
CA ASP A 180 -20.44 16.42 -31.25
C ASP A 180 -19.73 15.15 -30.76
N ALA A 181 -20.37 14.40 -29.88
CA ALA A 181 -19.85 13.13 -29.34
C ALA A 181 -19.51 12.08 -30.42
N SER A 182 -20.02 12.20 -31.65
CA SER A 182 -19.66 11.29 -32.75
C SER A 182 -18.40 11.73 -33.52
N GLY A 183 -17.79 12.85 -33.14
CA GLY A 183 -16.71 13.49 -33.86
C GLY A 183 -17.16 14.30 -35.08
N THR A 184 -18.47 14.64 -35.17
CA THR A 184 -18.97 15.47 -36.28
C THR A 184 -18.76 16.95 -35.97
N TYR A 185 -18.13 17.68 -36.89
CA TYR A 185 -17.89 19.12 -36.75
C TYR A 185 -19.18 19.92 -36.58
N LEU A 186 -19.18 20.83 -35.60
CA LEU A 186 -20.28 21.75 -35.28
C LEU A 186 -19.95 23.20 -35.66
N ASN A 187 -18.87 23.75 -35.12
CA ASN A 187 -18.45 25.14 -35.31
C ASN A 187 -16.97 25.31 -34.96
N SER A 188 -16.37 26.44 -35.31
CA SER A 188 -15.06 26.85 -34.78
C SER A 188 -14.99 28.36 -34.60
N VAL A 189 -14.19 28.81 -33.64
CA VAL A 189 -14.00 30.23 -33.33
C VAL A 189 -12.52 30.54 -33.13
N ASP A 190 -12.09 31.75 -33.51
CA ASP A 190 -10.70 32.19 -33.34
C ASP A 190 -10.46 32.68 -31.90
N VAL A 191 -9.36 32.24 -31.29
CA VAL A 191 -8.93 32.60 -29.93
C VAL A 191 -7.54 33.26 -29.95
N GLY A 192 -6.81 33.28 -28.83
CA GLY A 192 -5.45 33.82 -28.73
C GLY A 192 -4.41 32.99 -29.47
N ALA A 193 -3.14 33.37 -29.36
CA ALA A 193 -2.03 32.59 -29.90
C ALA A 193 -1.73 31.40 -28.99
N LEU A 194 -1.38 30.24 -29.58
CA LEU A 194 -1.12 28.98 -28.87
C LEU A 194 -2.20 28.65 -27.81
N PRO A 195 -3.43 28.31 -28.23
CA PRO A 195 -4.46 27.87 -27.31
C PRO A 195 -4.04 26.50 -26.74
N ASP A 196 -3.69 26.51 -25.47
CA ASP A 196 -3.05 25.39 -24.83
C ASP A 196 -4.07 24.50 -24.13
N MET A 197 -4.67 24.97 -23.04
CA MET A 197 -5.76 24.27 -22.35
C MET A 197 -7.15 24.78 -22.73
N VAL A 198 -8.13 23.87 -22.81
CA VAL A 198 -9.57 24.20 -22.93
C VAL A 198 -10.39 23.52 -21.84
N THR A 199 -11.38 24.23 -21.28
CA THR A 199 -12.33 23.66 -20.30
C THR A 199 -13.71 24.31 -20.37
N PHE A 200 -14.73 23.61 -19.86
CA PHE A 200 -16.09 24.13 -19.73
C PHE A 200 -16.34 24.70 -18.34
N THR A 201 -17.19 25.73 -18.25
CA THR A 201 -17.78 26.08 -16.97
C THR A 201 -18.68 24.98 -16.45
N LYS A 202 -18.82 24.88 -15.12
CA LYS A 202 -19.60 23.81 -14.47
C LYS A 202 -21.07 23.84 -14.90
N ASP A 203 -21.59 24.99 -15.31
CA ASP A 203 -22.94 25.19 -15.83
C ASP A 203 -23.07 25.06 -17.37
N GLY A 204 -21.98 24.71 -18.07
CA GLY A 204 -21.94 24.48 -19.52
C GLY A 204 -22.13 25.71 -20.40
N LYS A 205 -22.21 26.93 -19.84
CA LYS A 205 -22.51 28.15 -20.62
C LYS A 205 -21.30 28.75 -21.32
N TYR A 206 -20.10 28.56 -20.77
CA TYR A 206 -18.87 29.12 -21.30
C TYR A 206 -17.83 28.03 -21.53
N VAL A 207 -17.00 28.25 -22.55
CA VAL A 207 -15.76 27.50 -22.77
C VAL A 207 -14.61 28.48 -22.57
N LEU A 208 -13.67 28.08 -21.71
CA LEU A 208 -12.49 28.86 -21.34
C LEU A 208 -11.27 28.26 -22.00
N VAL A 209 -10.36 29.11 -22.45
CA VAL A 209 -9.15 28.71 -23.19
C VAL A 209 -7.98 29.50 -22.69
N ALA A 210 -6.95 28.84 -22.19
CA ALA A 210 -5.67 29.47 -21.91
C ALA A 210 -4.92 29.61 -23.24
N ASN A 211 -4.43 30.80 -23.54
CA ASN A 211 -3.69 31.08 -24.77
C ASN A 211 -2.33 31.58 -24.31
N GLU A 212 -1.36 30.67 -24.34
CA GLU A 212 -0.04 30.81 -23.74
C GLU A 212 0.69 32.02 -24.34
N GLY A 213 0.68 32.13 -25.67
CA GLY A 213 1.23 33.29 -26.35
C GLY A 213 2.76 33.35 -26.37
N GLU A 214 3.42 32.20 -26.37
CA GLU A 214 4.89 32.13 -26.38
C GLU A 214 5.58 32.87 -27.54
N PRO A 215 6.79 33.39 -27.30
CA PRO A 215 7.64 33.95 -28.33
C PRO A 215 8.15 32.87 -29.29
N ASN A 216 8.52 33.28 -30.51
CA ASN A 216 9.32 32.42 -31.37
C ASN A 216 10.81 32.43 -30.93
N GLY A 217 11.60 31.44 -31.33
CA GLY A 217 12.96 31.24 -30.78
C GLY A 217 13.92 32.43 -30.88
N ASP A 218 13.75 33.31 -31.87
CA ASP A 218 14.57 34.53 -32.01
C ASP A 218 13.94 35.80 -31.39
N TYR A 219 12.81 35.66 -30.69
CA TYR A 219 12.03 36.72 -30.05
C TYR A 219 11.55 37.84 -31.01
N SER A 220 11.50 37.58 -32.33
CA SER A 220 11.00 38.57 -33.29
C SER A 220 9.48 38.65 -33.36
N MET A 221 8.78 37.62 -32.89
CA MET A 221 7.33 37.55 -32.72
C MET A 221 7.02 37.02 -31.32
N ASP A 222 6.48 37.89 -30.49
CA ASP A 222 6.12 37.63 -29.10
C ASP A 222 4.68 38.13 -28.88
N PRO A 223 3.65 37.27 -29.10
CA PRO A 223 2.26 37.64 -28.94
C PRO A 223 1.89 37.89 -27.47
N GLU A 224 0.69 38.44 -27.23
CA GLU A 224 0.20 38.57 -25.86
C GLU A 224 -0.45 37.26 -25.41
N GLY A 225 -0.06 36.74 -24.25
CA GLY A 225 -0.83 35.71 -23.55
C GLY A 225 -2.20 36.23 -23.14
N SER A 226 -3.20 35.34 -23.08
CA SER A 226 -4.59 35.73 -22.79
C SER A 226 -5.50 34.57 -22.44
N VAL A 227 -6.70 34.87 -21.91
CA VAL A 227 -7.74 33.87 -21.68
C VAL A 227 -8.94 34.12 -22.59
N GLY A 228 -9.27 33.14 -23.43
CA GLY A 228 -10.45 33.15 -24.29
C GLY A 228 -11.68 32.75 -23.49
N VAL A 229 -12.74 33.55 -23.56
CA VAL A 229 -14.05 33.26 -22.95
C VAL A 229 -15.09 33.17 -24.05
N ILE A 230 -15.54 31.94 -24.33
CA ILE A 230 -16.46 31.63 -25.41
C ILE A 230 -17.85 31.40 -24.82
N ASP A 231 -18.77 32.32 -25.05
CA ASP A 231 -20.17 32.17 -24.65
C ASP A 231 -20.88 31.24 -25.64
N ILE A 232 -21.32 30.08 -25.15
CA ILE A 232 -22.09 29.08 -25.90
C ILE A 232 -23.51 28.91 -25.33
N SER A 233 -23.98 29.81 -24.48
CA SER A 233 -25.32 29.75 -23.86
C SER A 233 -26.47 29.77 -24.87
N GLY A 234 -26.23 30.33 -26.06
CA GLY A 234 -27.13 30.28 -27.23
C GLY A 234 -26.96 29.04 -28.12
N GLY A 235 -26.18 28.05 -27.67
CA GLY A 235 -25.68 26.91 -28.44
C GLY A 235 -24.41 27.24 -29.23
N VAL A 236 -23.61 26.20 -29.49
CA VAL A 236 -22.28 26.27 -30.15
C VAL A 236 -22.30 27.03 -31.48
N ASN A 237 -23.37 26.92 -32.28
CA ASN A 237 -23.50 27.64 -33.55
C ASN A 237 -23.65 29.16 -33.40
N SER A 238 -23.97 29.64 -32.20
CA SER A 238 -24.07 31.06 -31.86
C SER A 238 -22.91 31.51 -30.95
N ALA A 239 -21.83 30.72 -30.90
CA ALA A 239 -20.69 30.99 -30.04
C ALA A 239 -20.13 32.40 -30.27
N THR A 240 -19.85 33.12 -29.18
CA THR A 240 -19.18 34.43 -29.24
C THR A 240 -17.95 34.45 -28.35
N VAL A 241 -16.86 34.99 -28.86
CA VAL A 241 -15.57 35.02 -28.15
C VAL A 241 -15.31 36.41 -27.58
N LYS A 242 -14.85 36.46 -26.34
CA LYS A 242 -14.17 37.61 -25.73
C LYS A 242 -12.78 37.17 -25.27
N ILE A 243 -11.83 38.10 -25.24
CA ILE A 243 -10.47 37.85 -24.80
C ILE A 243 -10.22 38.66 -23.53
N ALA A 244 -9.90 37.97 -22.45
CA ALA A 244 -9.38 38.56 -21.22
C ALA A 244 -7.87 38.75 -21.40
N SER A 245 -7.41 39.99 -21.41
CA SER A 245 -6.01 40.36 -21.69
C SER A 245 -5.32 40.87 -20.44
N PHE A 246 -4.02 40.59 -20.32
CA PHE A 246 -3.14 41.10 -19.26
C PHE A 246 -2.74 42.56 -19.43
N THR A 247 -3.10 43.22 -20.56
CA THR A 247 -2.68 44.60 -20.88
C THR A 247 -3.01 45.63 -19.81
N ALA A 248 -4.03 45.40 -18.99
CA ALA A 248 -4.38 46.25 -17.85
C ALA A 248 -3.26 46.35 -16.79
N PHE A 249 -2.37 45.36 -16.73
CA PHE A 249 -1.28 45.24 -15.77
C PHE A 249 0.09 45.64 -16.33
N ASN A 250 0.16 46.11 -17.60
CA ASN A 250 1.43 46.52 -18.23
C ASN A 250 2.19 47.61 -17.46
N ASP A 251 1.47 48.45 -16.70
CA ASP A 251 2.06 49.51 -15.87
C ASP A 251 2.41 49.04 -14.44
N ASP A 252 2.04 47.82 -14.05
CA ASP A 252 2.17 47.28 -12.68
C ASP A 252 3.42 46.42 -12.47
N VAL A 253 4.27 46.25 -13.50
CA VAL A 253 5.47 45.37 -13.48
C VAL A 253 6.32 45.56 -12.23
N ALA A 254 6.63 46.81 -11.87
CA ALA A 254 7.50 47.09 -10.72
C ALA A 254 6.87 46.66 -9.38
N GLN A 255 5.54 46.78 -9.25
CA GLN A 255 4.82 46.34 -8.07
C GLN A 255 4.76 44.82 -7.99
N LEU A 256 4.43 44.15 -9.10
CA LEU A 256 4.29 42.70 -9.15
C LEU A 256 5.64 42.00 -8.96
N LYS A 257 6.73 42.52 -9.54
CA LYS A 257 8.09 42.05 -9.25
C LYS A 257 8.46 42.18 -7.78
N ALA A 258 8.10 43.30 -7.14
CA ALA A 258 8.31 43.49 -5.71
C ALA A 258 7.48 42.53 -4.83
N GLN A 259 6.45 41.91 -5.40
CA GLN A 259 5.64 40.87 -4.77
C GLN A 259 6.12 39.45 -5.10
N GLY A 260 7.18 39.30 -5.92
CA GLY A 260 7.80 38.03 -6.27
C GLY A 260 7.43 37.48 -7.64
N LEU A 261 6.79 38.26 -8.53
CA LEU A 261 6.48 37.83 -9.90
C LEU A 261 7.75 37.73 -10.76
N ASN A 262 7.92 36.62 -11.47
CA ASN A 262 9.00 36.39 -12.42
C ASN A 262 8.60 36.92 -13.82
N ILE A 263 9.19 38.05 -14.23
CA ILE A 263 8.95 38.70 -15.54
C ILE A 263 10.30 39.11 -16.13
N TYR A 264 10.63 38.62 -17.32
CA TYR A 264 12.02 38.63 -17.81
C TYR A 264 12.18 38.55 -19.33
N GLY A 265 11.09 38.51 -20.09
CA GLY A 265 11.05 38.54 -21.55
C GLY A 265 11.84 39.73 -22.15
N PRO A 266 12.79 39.48 -23.07
CA PRO A 266 13.58 40.52 -23.72
C PRO A 266 12.75 41.53 -24.53
N GLY A 267 12.51 42.70 -23.94
CA GLY A 267 11.79 43.79 -24.61
C GLY A 267 10.26 43.60 -24.66
N SER A 268 9.76 42.61 -23.93
CA SER A 268 8.36 42.26 -23.79
C SER A 268 7.62 43.22 -22.85
N THR A 269 6.35 43.46 -23.13
CA THR A 269 5.42 44.00 -22.12
C THR A 269 4.99 42.89 -21.17
N LEU A 270 4.43 43.23 -20.00
CA LEU A 270 3.90 42.20 -19.09
C LEU A 270 2.90 41.29 -19.81
N ALA A 271 2.02 41.86 -20.64
CA ALA A 271 1.03 41.06 -21.35
C ALA A 271 1.60 40.08 -22.39
N GLN A 272 2.81 40.33 -22.88
CA GLN A 272 3.54 39.39 -23.74
C GLN A 272 4.33 38.37 -22.91
N ASP A 273 4.84 38.80 -21.77
CA ASP A 273 5.62 37.97 -20.85
C ASP A 273 4.76 36.99 -20.04
N MET A 274 3.45 37.23 -19.90
CA MET A 274 2.56 36.33 -19.18
C MET A 274 2.11 35.17 -20.08
N GLU A 275 2.44 33.93 -19.72
CA GLU A 275 2.09 32.71 -20.46
C GLU A 275 1.07 31.88 -19.67
N PRO A 276 -0.25 31.98 -19.95
CA PRO A 276 -1.25 31.16 -19.26
C PRO A 276 -1.39 29.75 -19.85
N GLU A 277 -1.38 28.72 -19.00
CA GLU A 277 -1.45 27.30 -19.44
C GLU A 277 -2.72 26.61 -18.98
N TYR A 278 -2.99 26.51 -17.67
CA TYR A 278 -4.05 25.63 -17.15
C TYR A 278 -5.15 26.38 -16.39
N ILE A 279 -6.41 25.93 -16.51
CA ILE A 279 -7.59 26.64 -15.97
C ILE A 279 -8.38 25.81 -14.96
N ALA A 280 -8.53 26.32 -13.74
CA ALA A 280 -9.46 25.84 -12.74
C ALA A 280 -10.72 26.73 -12.66
N VAL A 281 -11.91 26.12 -12.73
CA VAL A 281 -13.19 26.86 -12.68
C VAL A 281 -13.86 26.74 -11.31
N SER A 282 -14.30 27.88 -10.78
CA SER A 282 -15.11 27.95 -9.56
C SER A 282 -16.42 27.15 -9.67
N SER A 283 -16.88 26.59 -8.54
CA SER A 283 -18.09 25.76 -8.48
C SER A 283 -19.37 26.49 -8.91
N ASP A 284 -19.40 27.82 -8.79
CA ASP A 284 -20.53 28.67 -9.22
C ASP A 284 -20.38 29.23 -10.65
N SER A 285 -19.32 28.86 -11.37
CA SER A 285 -19.02 29.29 -12.74
C SER A 285 -18.88 30.81 -12.92
N THR A 286 -18.56 31.56 -11.87
CA THR A 286 -18.39 33.03 -11.96
C THR A 286 -16.93 33.44 -12.16
N LYS A 287 -16.00 32.65 -11.62
CA LYS A 287 -14.56 32.88 -11.69
C LYS A 287 -13.80 31.69 -12.25
N ALA A 288 -12.64 31.97 -12.80
CA ALA A 288 -11.61 30.98 -13.09
C ALA A 288 -10.25 31.45 -12.57
N TRP A 289 -9.38 30.49 -12.24
CA TRP A 289 -7.99 30.68 -11.89
C TRP A 289 -7.13 30.02 -12.94
N VAL A 290 -6.11 30.74 -13.41
CA VAL A 290 -5.28 30.33 -14.54
C VAL A 290 -3.83 30.34 -14.10
N THR A 291 -3.12 29.22 -14.25
CA THR A 291 -1.68 29.15 -13.98
C THR A 291 -0.92 29.91 -15.06
N CYS A 292 0.20 30.51 -14.64
CA CYS A 292 1.21 31.05 -15.54
C CYS A 292 2.57 30.61 -14.98
N GLN A 293 3.02 29.43 -15.39
CA GLN A 293 4.08 28.67 -14.74
C GLN A 293 5.42 29.39 -14.74
N GLU A 294 5.87 29.87 -15.90
CA GLU A 294 7.14 30.61 -16.11
C GLU A 294 7.16 31.87 -15.23
N ASN A 295 5.98 32.44 -15.02
CA ASN A 295 5.76 33.65 -14.24
C ASN A 295 5.48 33.40 -12.76
N ASN A 296 5.59 32.17 -12.27
CA ASN A 296 5.33 31.76 -10.89
C ASN A 296 4.03 32.35 -10.30
N ALA A 297 2.93 32.33 -11.08
CA ALA A 297 1.72 33.06 -10.76
C ALA A 297 0.41 32.33 -11.07
N ILE A 298 -0.66 32.82 -10.44
CA ILE A 298 -2.05 32.52 -10.81
C ILE A 298 -2.78 33.81 -11.17
N ALA A 299 -3.40 33.86 -12.34
CA ALA A 299 -4.31 34.92 -12.76
C ALA A 299 -5.77 34.58 -12.40
N GLU A 300 -6.54 35.55 -11.92
CA GLU A 300 -7.98 35.40 -11.67
C GLU A 300 -8.79 36.06 -12.80
N VAL A 301 -9.77 35.33 -13.35
CA VAL A 301 -10.64 35.77 -14.43
C VAL A 301 -12.08 35.88 -13.95
N ASP A 302 -12.71 37.03 -14.18
CA ASP A 302 -14.17 37.16 -14.16
C ASP A 302 -14.72 36.68 -15.50
N ILE A 303 -15.49 35.58 -15.46
CA ILE A 303 -15.98 34.89 -16.65
C ILE A 303 -17.03 35.73 -17.38
N ALA A 304 -17.93 36.39 -16.63
CA ALA A 304 -19.04 37.13 -17.24
C ALA A 304 -18.55 38.37 -18.01
N THR A 305 -17.55 39.07 -17.46
CA THR A 305 -16.96 40.24 -18.11
C THR A 305 -15.83 39.88 -19.07
N ALA A 306 -15.27 38.67 -18.99
CA ALA A 306 -14.07 38.23 -19.70
C ALA A 306 -12.89 39.17 -19.41
N THR A 307 -12.55 39.31 -18.13
CA THR A 307 -11.47 40.21 -17.68
C THR A 307 -10.59 39.52 -16.67
N ILE A 308 -9.27 39.69 -16.81
CA ILE A 308 -8.31 39.35 -15.77
C ILE A 308 -8.41 40.42 -14.68
N VAL A 309 -8.79 40.02 -13.47
CA VAL A 309 -9.06 40.93 -12.36
C VAL A 309 -7.91 41.02 -11.37
N ALA A 310 -7.01 40.02 -11.34
CA ALA A 310 -5.81 40.02 -10.52
C ALA A 310 -4.75 39.05 -11.07
N ILE A 311 -3.50 39.31 -10.72
CA ILE A 311 -2.36 38.40 -10.87
C ILE A 311 -1.83 38.17 -9.45
N TYR A 312 -1.69 36.92 -9.06
CA TYR A 312 -1.20 36.50 -7.75
C TYR A 312 0.16 35.81 -7.90
N PRO A 313 1.28 36.51 -7.63
CA PRO A 313 2.58 35.86 -7.52
C PRO A 313 2.54 34.85 -6.37
N LEU A 314 3.03 33.64 -6.61
CA LEU A 314 2.99 32.53 -5.65
C LEU A 314 4.20 32.54 -4.70
N GLY A 315 5.26 33.26 -5.06
CA GLY A 315 6.47 33.39 -4.26
C GLY A 315 7.36 32.17 -4.38
N PHE A 316 8.03 31.83 -3.27
CA PHE A 316 9.12 30.85 -3.27
C PHE A 316 9.11 29.96 -2.03
N LYS A 317 9.56 28.71 -2.19
CA LYS A 317 9.78 27.72 -1.13
C LYS A 317 11.24 27.76 -0.69
N ASP A 318 11.50 27.79 0.62
CA ASP A 318 12.85 27.73 1.17
C ASP A 318 13.27 26.27 1.40
N HIS A 319 14.22 25.77 0.60
CA HIS A 319 14.75 24.41 0.72
C HIS A 319 15.82 24.25 1.81
N SER A 320 16.14 25.32 2.55
CA SER A 320 17.01 25.23 3.73
C SER A 320 16.26 24.79 4.99
N ILE A 321 14.93 24.69 4.91
CA ILE A 321 14.05 24.31 6.02
C ILE A 321 13.87 22.77 6.02
N PRO A 322 13.98 22.09 7.19
CA PRO A 322 13.70 20.67 7.30
C PRO A 322 12.29 20.31 6.79
N GLY A 323 12.19 19.23 6.00
CA GLY A 323 10.95 18.82 5.33
C GLY A 323 10.75 19.47 3.95
N ASN A 324 11.63 20.40 3.55
CA ASN A 324 11.71 20.93 2.19
C ASN A 324 13.03 20.53 1.52
N GLY A 325 13.59 19.36 1.86
CA GLY A 325 14.80 18.90 1.20
C GLY A 325 14.64 18.73 -0.31
N MET A 326 15.76 18.54 -1.00
CA MET A 326 15.79 18.02 -2.36
C MET A 326 17.11 17.28 -2.61
N ASP A 327 17.10 16.39 -3.58
CA ASP A 327 18.32 15.92 -4.23
C ASP A 327 18.76 16.92 -5.32
N VAL A 328 20.00 17.41 -5.27
CA VAL A 328 20.49 18.51 -6.14
C VAL A 328 21.50 18.07 -7.18
N SER A 329 21.92 16.80 -7.17
CA SER A 329 23.04 16.35 -7.99
C SER A 329 22.84 14.95 -8.50
N ASN A 330 23.17 14.78 -9.77
CA ASN A 330 23.30 13.48 -10.43
C ASN A 330 24.77 13.01 -10.56
N LYS A 331 25.64 13.48 -9.66
CA LYS A 331 27.10 13.19 -9.65
C LYS A 331 27.65 12.76 -8.30
N ASP A 332 26.81 12.65 -7.29
CA ASP A 332 27.17 12.22 -5.95
C ASP A 332 27.09 10.69 -5.73
N ASN A 333 26.54 9.97 -6.72
CA ASN A 333 26.42 8.50 -6.78
C ASN A 333 25.42 7.91 -5.79
N GLY A 334 24.33 8.60 -5.51
CA GLY A 334 23.19 8.04 -4.79
C GLY A 334 22.20 9.10 -4.35
N ILE A 335 21.06 8.64 -3.85
CA ILE A 335 19.96 9.51 -3.41
C ILE A 335 20.39 10.31 -2.16
N HIS A 336 20.49 11.63 -2.29
CA HIS A 336 20.89 12.55 -1.22
C HIS A 336 19.91 13.72 -1.05
N ILE A 337 18.68 13.39 -0.65
CA ILE A 337 17.67 14.38 -0.27
C ILE A 337 18.13 15.11 1.01
N ALA A 338 18.46 16.40 0.89
CA ALA A 338 18.95 17.23 1.97
C ALA A 338 18.45 18.67 1.88
N THR A 339 18.64 19.45 2.94
CA THR A 339 18.34 20.89 2.92
C THR A 339 19.48 21.67 2.26
N TRP A 340 19.14 22.61 1.39
CA TRP A 340 20.09 23.39 0.60
C TRP A 340 19.76 24.89 0.64
N PRO A 341 20.75 25.80 0.59
CA PRO A 341 20.52 27.25 0.61
C PRO A 341 20.03 27.77 -0.76
N VAL A 342 18.88 27.28 -1.21
CA VAL A 342 18.22 27.63 -2.48
C VAL A 342 16.72 27.78 -2.24
N MET A 343 16.11 28.69 -2.98
CA MET A 343 14.68 28.88 -3.04
C MET A 343 14.12 28.12 -4.26
N GLY A 344 12.99 27.44 -4.13
CA GLY A 344 12.24 26.87 -5.26
C GLY A 344 11.12 27.81 -5.68
N MET A 345 10.91 27.99 -6.98
CA MET A 345 9.82 28.82 -7.50
C MET A 345 8.52 28.00 -7.54
N TYR A 346 7.43 28.50 -6.95
CA TYR A 346 6.12 27.89 -7.15
C TYR A 346 5.67 28.14 -8.59
N GLN A 347 5.96 27.17 -9.46
CA GLN A 347 5.71 27.21 -10.89
C GLN A 347 4.79 26.05 -11.24
N PRO A 348 3.47 26.24 -11.07
CA PRO A 348 2.54 25.17 -11.36
C PRO A 348 2.14 25.12 -12.81
N ASP A 349 2.27 23.95 -13.42
CA ASP A 349 1.63 23.63 -14.70
C ASP A 349 0.12 23.53 -14.47
N SER A 350 -0.34 22.37 -13.99
CA SER A 350 -1.76 22.12 -13.87
C SER A 350 -2.37 22.59 -12.54
N ILE A 351 -3.69 22.82 -12.58
CA ILE A 351 -4.47 23.32 -11.44
C ILE A 351 -5.85 22.67 -11.37
N ALA A 352 -6.26 22.28 -10.16
CA ALA A 352 -7.59 21.77 -9.87
C ALA A 352 -8.26 22.59 -8.75
N ALA A 353 -9.57 22.84 -8.86
CA ALA A 353 -10.34 23.52 -7.82
C ALA A 353 -11.34 22.58 -7.14
N TYR A 354 -11.44 22.70 -5.81
CA TYR A 354 -12.46 22.03 -5.01
C TYR A 354 -12.97 22.96 -3.90
N SER A 355 -14.00 22.53 -3.17
CA SER A 355 -14.59 23.34 -2.11
C SER A 355 -14.81 22.53 -0.85
N VAL A 356 -14.37 23.08 0.28
CA VAL A 356 -14.61 22.52 1.62
C VAL A 356 -15.36 23.57 2.42
N ASN A 357 -16.55 23.22 2.93
CA ASN A 357 -17.40 24.13 3.73
C ASN A 357 -17.69 25.49 3.05
N GLY A 358 -17.82 25.50 1.72
CA GLY A 358 -18.08 26.70 0.93
C GLY A 358 -16.87 27.61 0.69
N GLN A 359 -15.68 27.21 1.13
CA GLN A 359 -14.41 27.85 0.79
C GLN A 359 -13.77 27.13 -0.39
N THR A 360 -13.35 27.87 -1.41
CA THR A 360 -12.61 27.32 -2.55
C THR A 360 -11.14 27.14 -2.21
N TYR A 361 -10.62 25.97 -2.58
CA TYR A 361 -9.21 25.63 -2.53
C TYR A 361 -8.73 25.22 -3.92
N LEU A 362 -7.47 25.50 -4.22
CA LEU A 362 -6.80 25.16 -5.47
C LEU A 362 -5.66 24.20 -5.15
N VAL A 363 -5.56 23.11 -5.90
CA VAL A 363 -4.43 22.17 -5.86
C VAL A 363 -3.59 22.44 -7.10
N THR A 364 -2.28 22.61 -6.92
CA THR A 364 -1.35 22.92 -8.01
C THR A 364 -0.17 21.96 -8.00
N ALA A 365 0.27 21.52 -9.19
CA ALA A 365 1.42 20.64 -9.37
C ALA A 365 2.63 21.48 -9.83
N ASN A 366 3.65 21.62 -8.97
CA ASN A 366 4.76 22.56 -9.22
C ASN A 366 5.91 21.90 -10.00
N GLU A 367 5.71 21.70 -11.30
CA GLU A 367 6.64 21.08 -12.24
C GLU A 367 7.96 21.87 -12.35
N GLY A 368 7.87 23.10 -12.86
CA GLY A 368 9.00 24.03 -12.89
C GLY A 368 9.66 24.18 -14.26
N ASP A 369 8.92 24.65 -15.26
CA ASP A 369 9.48 24.94 -16.57
C ASP A 369 10.23 26.27 -16.64
N SER A 370 11.10 26.38 -17.65
CA SER A 370 12.05 27.46 -17.84
C SER A 370 12.00 27.97 -19.27
N ARG A 371 12.26 29.26 -19.48
CA ARG A 371 12.37 29.78 -20.85
C ARG A 371 13.78 29.60 -21.41
N ASP A 372 13.93 28.66 -22.34
CA ASP A 372 15.18 28.43 -23.08
C ASP A 372 14.98 28.46 -24.60
N TYR A 373 15.29 29.60 -25.20
CA TYR A 373 15.18 29.87 -26.64
C TYR A 373 16.52 30.33 -27.23
N ASP A 374 16.66 30.25 -28.57
CA ASP A 374 17.89 30.63 -29.29
C ASP A 374 18.41 32.05 -28.93
N ALA A 375 17.51 33.03 -28.74
CA ALA A 375 17.87 34.41 -28.42
C ALA A 375 17.95 34.70 -26.91
N PHE A 376 17.39 33.84 -26.06
CA PHE A 376 17.30 34.06 -24.62
C PHE A 376 17.22 32.73 -23.87
N SER A 377 18.13 32.56 -22.92
CA SER A 377 18.16 31.41 -22.02
C SER A 377 18.05 31.92 -20.59
N GLU A 378 17.07 31.45 -19.84
CA GLU A 378 16.89 31.79 -18.43
C GLU A 378 17.89 31.05 -17.53
N GLU A 379 18.32 29.86 -17.92
CA GLU A 379 19.04 28.92 -17.05
C GLU A 379 20.53 29.25 -16.83
N ALA A 380 21.02 28.99 -15.62
CA ALA A 380 22.42 28.80 -15.30
C ALA A 380 22.60 27.58 -14.38
N ARG A 381 23.81 27.03 -14.35
CA ARG A 381 24.22 26.10 -13.29
C ARG A 381 24.86 26.88 -12.16
N VAL A 382 24.66 26.44 -10.92
CA VAL A 382 25.23 27.13 -9.74
C VAL A 382 26.76 27.25 -9.82
N LYS A 383 27.48 26.28 -10.42
CA LYS A 383 28.94 26.36 -10.60
C LYS A 383 29.42 27.42 -11.60
N ASP A 384 28.53 27.90 -12.47
CA ASP A 384 28.85 28.84 -13.55
C ASP A 384 28.59 30.31 -13.16
N ILE A 385 28.02 30.56 -11.98
CA ILE A 385 27.76 31.89 -11.44
C ILE A 385 28.74 32.26 -10.32
N THR A 386 28.77 33.55 -9.96
CA THR A 386 29.52 34.03 -8.80
C THR A 386 28.57 34.15 -7.62
N LEU A 387 28.87 33.48 -6.51
CA LEU A 387 28.09 33.58 -5.27
C LEU A 387 28.67 34.66 -4.35
N ASP A 388 27.81 35.49 -3.75
CA ASP A 388 28.24 36.47 -2.75
C ASP A 388 28.90 35.74 -1.57
N PRO A 389 30.13 36.12 -1.17
CA PRO A 389 30.85 35.44 -0.10
C PRO A 389 30.26 35.64 1.30
N THR A 390 29.35 36.61 1.49
CA THR A 390 28.64 36.87 2.74
C THR A 390 27.42 35.95 2.87
N ALA A 391 26.61 35.82 1.80
CA ALA A 391 25.46 34.95 1.72
C ALA A 391 25.87 33.47 1.64
N PHE A 392 26.92 33.16 0.89
CA PHE A 392 27.43 31.80 0.66
C PHE A 392 28.90 31.64 1.11
N PRO A 393 29.19 31.66 2.42
CA PRO A 393 30.57 31.57 2.94
C PRO A 393 31.26 30.23 2.60
N THR A 394 30.50 29.23 2.15
CA THR A 394 30.95 27.90 1.73
C THR A 394 30.78 27.66 0.23
N ALA A 395 30.76 28.73 -0.60
CA ALA A 395 30.58 28.65 -2.06
C ALA A 395 31.43 27.58 -2.74
N ALA A 396 32.72 27.47 -2.38
CA ALA A 396 33.63 26.47 -2.97
C ALA A 396 33.21 25.01 -2.73
N THR A 397 32.44 24.74 -1.68
CA THR A 397 31.86 23.41 -1.42
C THR A 397 30.51 23.28 -2.12
N LEU A 398 29.64 24.30 -2.02
CA LEU A 398 28.31 24.29 -2.64
C LEU A 398 28.38 24.12 -4.16
N GLN A 399 29.37 24.73 -4.81
CA GLN A 399 29.57 24.70 -6.27
C GLN A 399 30.27 23.43 -6.80
N LEU A 400 30.54 22.43 -5.96
CA LEU A 400 31.04 21.13 -6.43
C LEU A 400 29.96 20.40 -7.23
N ASP A 401 30.37 19.62 -8.23
CA ASP A 401 29.43 18.89 -9.08
C ASP A 401 28.62 17.88 -8.26
N GLU A 402 29.19 17.29 -7.22
CA GLU A 402 28.55 16.34 -6.30
C GLU A 402 27.65 17.03 -5.25
N ASN A 403 27.56 18.37 -5.27
CA ASN A 403 26.62 19.15 -4.47
C ASN A 403 25.73 19.95 -5.45
N MET A 404 25.34 21.18 -5.10
CA MET A 404 24.49 22.01 -5.94
C MET A 404 25.17 22.53 -7.22
N GLY A 405 26.46 22.28 -7.46
CA GLY A 405 27.18 22.87 -8.58
C GLY A 405 26.52 22.63 -9.93
N ARG A 406 25.84 21.49 -10.09
CA ARG A 406 25.09 21.18 -11.30
C ARG A 406 23.65 21.70 -11.29
N LEU A 407 23.05 21.96 -10.13
CA LEU A 407 21.66 22.40 -10.02
C LEU A 407 21.36 23.57 -10.97
N LYS A 408 20.30 23.44 -11.77
CA LYS A 408 19.80 24.52 -12.61
C LYS A 408 19.06 25.56 -11.78
N ILE A 409 19.35 26.83 -12.06
CA ILE A 409 18.74 27.99 -11.46
C ILE A 409 18.37 29.03 -12.52
N THR A 410 17.47 29.95 -12.18
CA THR A 410 17.21 31.13 -13.02
C THR A 410 18.30 32.19 -12.88
N LYS A 411 18.64 32.87 -13.99
CA LYS A 411 19.53 34.04 -14.03
C LYS A 411 18.81 35.38 -13.86
N THR A 412 17.48 35.37 -13.79
CA THR A 412 16.66 36.60 -13.79
C THR A 412 16.43 37.13 -12.38
N LEU A 413 16.70 36.30 -11.37
CA LEU A 413 16.63 36.57 -9.94
C LEU A 413 17.99 36.26 -9.27
N GLY A 414 18.20 36.76 -8.04
CA GLY A 414 19.33 36.35 -7.19
C GLY A 414 20.37 37.43 -6.87
N ASP A 415 20.55 38.43 -7.73
CA ASP A 415 21.40 39.62 -7.50
C ASP A 415 20.56 40.75 -6.89
N VAL A 416 20.50 40.82 -5.56
CA VAL A 416 19.57 41.71 -4.83
C VAL A 416 20.13 43.13 -4.72
N ASP A 417 21.46 43.29 -4.70
CA ASP A 417 22.10 44.60 -4.57
C ASP A 417 22.68 45.18 -5.88
N GLY A 418 22.69 44.39 -6.95
CA GLY A 418 23.04 44.79 -8.31
C GLY A 418 24.54 44.85 -8.59
N ASP A 419 25.36 44.14 -7.81
CA ASP A 419 26.82 44.14 -7.96
C ASP A 419 27.36 43.04 -8.90
N GLY A 420 26.48 42.11 -9.31
CA GLY A 420 26.74 41.06 -10.29
C GLY A 420 27.16 39.71 -9.70
N ASP A 421 27.20 39.57 -8.37
CA ASP A 421 27.16 38.25 -7.73
C ASP A 421 25.75 37.90 -7.21
N TYR A 422 25.55 36.65 -6.80
CA TYR A 422 24.24 36.13 -6.38
C TYR A 422 24.19 36.06 -4.85
N ASP A 423 23.25 36.81 -4.27
CA ASP A 423 22.87 36.80 -2.85
C ASP A 423 21.91 35.65 -2.51
N GLN A 424 21.11 35.23 -3.49
CA GLN A 424 20.10 34.18 -3.38
C GLN A 424 20.07 33.33 -4.65
N LEU A 425 19.67 32.06 -4.50
CA LEU A 425 19.53 31.11 -5.60
C LEU A 425 18.07 30.69 -5.73
N TYR A 426 17.61 30.53 -6.98
CA TYR A 426 16.24 30.19 -7.31
C TYR A 426 16.23 29.02 -8.30
N SER A 427 15.87 27.82 -7.83
CA SER A 427 15.64 26.64 -8.67
C SER A 427 14.24 26.66 -9.28
N TYR A 428 14.08 25.95 -10.38
CA TYR A 428 12.79 25.79 -11.03
C TYR A 428 11.91 24.79 -10.28
N GLY A 429 10.62 25.09 -10.21
CA GLY A 429 9.64 24.30 -9.49
C GLY A 429 9.92 24.22 -7.98
N THR A 430 9.03 23.52 -7.27
CA THR A 430 9.21 23.23 -5.83
C THR A 430 9.26 21.73 -5.54
N ARG A 431 9.21 20.88 -6.58
CA ARG A 431 9.22 19.41 -6.50
C ARG A 431 8.10 18.85 -5.61
N SER A 432 6.98 19.55 -5.59
CA SER A 432 5.87 19.34 -4.65
C SER A 432 4.54 19.68 -5.32
N PHE A 433 3.46 19.27 -4.68
CA PHE A 433 2.16 19.89 -4.91
C PHE A 433 1.83 20.85 -3.77
N SER A 434 0.98 21.84 -4.07
CA SER A 434 0.54 22.83 -3.09
C SER A 434 -0.98 22.95 -3.06
N ILE A 435 -1.52 23.30 -1.89
CA ILE A 435 -2.92 23.66 -1.70
C ILE A 435 -3.00 25.13 -1.32
N TRP A 436 -3.75 25.90 -2.11
CA TRP A 436 -3.99 27.32 -1.91
C TRP A 436 -5.45 27.56 -1.53
N LYS A 437 -5.67 28.47 -0.59
CA LYS A 437 -6.99 29.00 -0.28
C LYS A 437 -7.21 30.28 -1.07
N ALA A 438 -8.22 30.26 -1.95
CA ALA A 438 -8.63 31.43 -2.71
C ALA A 438 -9.39 32.41 -1.80
N THR A 439 -8.79 33.56 -1.48
CA THR A 439 -9.41 34.59 -0.62
C THR A 439 -9.74 35.85 -1.42
N ALA A 440 -10.56 36.72 -0.86
CA ALA A 440 -10.82 38.04 -1.45
C ALA A 440 -9.56 38.93 -1.56
N SER A 441 -8.50 38.60 -0.80
CA SER A 441 -7.21 39.31 -0.78
C SER A 441 -6.11 38.62 -1.60
N GLY A 442 -6.37 37.46 -2.19
CA GLY A 442 -5.42 36.70 -3.01
C GLY A 442 -5.29 35.23 -2.62
N MET A 443 -4.23 34.59 -3.12
CA MET A 443 -3.90 33.19 -2.84
C MET A 443 -3.13 33.07 -1.52
N GLN A 444 -3.66 32.26 -0.60
CA GLN A 444 -2.98 31.93 0.65
C GLN A 444 -2.51 30.47 0.58
N LEU A 445 -1.21 30.22 0.69
CA LEU A 445 -0.68 28.86 0.83
C LEU A 445 -1.20 28.22 2.12
N VAL A 446 -1.81 27.04 1.99
CA VAL A 446 -2.38 26.27 3.11
C VAL A 446 -1.49 25.07 3.42
N PHE A 447 -1.01 24.41 2.38
CA PHE A 447 -0.15 23.24 2.47
C PHE A 447 0.79 23.20 1.27
N ASP A 448 2.01 22.73 1.50
CA ASP A 448 2.94 22.27 0.46
C ASP A 448 3.45 20.89 0.89
N SER A 449 3.61 19.97 -0.06
CA SER A 449 4.07 18.62 0.25
C SER A 449 5.55 18.54 0.64
N GLY A 450 6.30 19.63 0.61
CA GLY A 450 7.69 19.63 1.05
C GLY A 450 8.54 18.73 0.15
N ASP A 451 9.36 17.88 0.74
CA ASP A 451 10.18 16.87 0.06
C ASP A 451 9.48 15.51 -0.11
N GLN A 452 8.19 15.42 0.19
CA GLN A 452 7.49 14.13 0.25
C GLN A 452 7.57 13.33 -1.05
N PHE A 453 7.49 13.95 -2.23
CA PHE A 453 7.54 13.20 -3.49
C PHE A 453 8.87 12.47 -3.66
N GLU A 454 9.99 13.16 -3.50
CA GLU A 454 11.31 12.52 -3.55
C GLU A 454 11.48 11.48 -2.43
N GLN A 455 11.04 11.76 -1.21
CA GLN A 455 11.09 10.78 -0.11
C GLN A 455 10.29 9.51 -0.43
N LYS A 456 9.12 9.64 -1.07
CA LYS A 456 8.28 8.51 -1.45
C LYS A 456 8.88 7.72 -2.62
N ILE A 457 9.39 8.39 -3.65
CA ILE A 457 10.06 7.72 -4.77
C ILE A 457 11.31 6.98 -4.26
N ALA A 458 12.12 7.60 -3.41
CA ALA A 458 13.31 6.97 -2.84
C ALA A 458 12.98 5.72 -2.01
N ALA A 459 11.82 5.72 -1.33
CA ALA A 459 11.37 4.57 -0.54
C ALA A 459 10.73 3.46 -1.38
N LEU A 460 9.99 3.82 -2.42
CA LEU A 460 9.11 2.89 -3.16
C LEU A 460 9.67 2.44 -4.51
N MET A 461 10.49 3.27 -5.17
CA MET A 461 11.09 3.00 -6.48
C MET A 461 12.50 3.62 -6.60
N PRO A 462 13.45 3.26 -5.73
CA PRO A 462 14.80 3.84 -5.72
C PRO A 462 15.60 3.58 -7.01
N GLU A 463 15.28 2.56 -7.79
CA GLU A 463 15.98 2.18 -9.01
C GLU A 463 15.82 3.19 -10.15
N VAL A 464 14.77 4.01 -10.08
CA VAL A 464 14.44 5.06 -11.06
C VAL A 464 14.21 6.40 -10.35
N PHE A 465 14.80 6.59 -9.17
CA PHE A 465 14.66 7.84 -8.42
C PHE A 465 15.06 9.04 -9.28
N ASN A 466 14.18 10.03 -9.44
CA ASN A 466 14.38 11.20 -10.31
C ASN A 466 14.95 10.83 -11.70
N ALA A 467 14.49 9.71 -12.27
CA ALA A 467 14.81 9.32 -13.63
C ALA A 467 13.98 10.13 -14.64
N SER A 468 14.52 10.36 -15.83
CA SER A 468 13.84 10.94 -16.96
C SER A 468 12.71 10.03 -17.46
N ASN A 469 11.80 10.59 -18.25
CA ASN A 469 10.67 9.87 -18.86
C ASN A 469 11.12 8.95 -20.00
N ASP A 470 12.25 9.24 -20.65
CA ASP A 470 12.81 8.49 -21.78
C ASP A 470 13.91 7.48 -21.38
N SER A 471 14.26 7.40 -20.10
CA SER A 471 15.43 6.65 -19.60
C SER A 471 15.15 6.04 -18.23
N ASN A 472 15.45 4.75 -18.04
CA ASN A 472 15.42 4.07 -16.73
C ASN A 472 16.69 4.28 -15.89
N GLU A 473 17.58 5.20 -16.27
CA GLU A 473 18.75 5.55 -15.47
C GLU A 473 18.30 6.39 -14.27
N SER A 474 18.58 5.90 -13.06
CA SER A 474 18.31 6.64 -11.85
C SER A 474 19.08 7.97 -11.83
N ASP A 475 18.45 8.94 -11.20
CA ASP A 475 19.04 10.18 -10.69
C ASP A 475 19.45 11.16 -11.79
N ASP A 476 19.03 10.98 -13.04
CA ASP A 476 19.45 11.85 -14.14
C ASP A 476 18.80 13.26 -14.12
N ARG A 477 17.67 13.46 -13.40
CA ARG A 477 16.94 14.74 -13.25
C ARG A 477 17.15 15.47 -11.92
N SER A 478 17.92 14.91 -10.96
CA SER A 478 18.14 15.57 -9.66
C SER A 478 18.85 16.92 -9.75
N ASP A 479 19.74 17.13 -10.72
CA ASP A 479 20.35 18.44 -10.97
C ASP A 479 19.46 19.43 -11.74
N ASP A 480 18.26 18.99 -12.13
CA ASP A 480 17.28 19.79 -12.85
C ASP A 480 16.04 20.03 -11.94
N LYS A 481 14.89 19.43 -12.26
CA LYS A 481 13.59 19.68 -11.62
C LYS A 481 13.08 18.47 -10.80
N GLY A 482 13.88 17.39 -10.70
CA GLY A 482 13.59 16.22 -9.87
C GLY A 482 12.40 15.41 -10.38
N PRO A 483 11.33 15.22 -9.57
CA PRO A 483 10.20 14.37 -9.94
C PRO A 483 9.21 14.98 -10.94
N GLU A 484 9.19 16.31 -11.10
CA GLU A 484 8.37 17.06 -12.07
C GLU A 484 6.87 16.68 -12.04
N PRO A 485 6.14 17.15 -11.00
CA PRO A 485 4.70 16.94 -10.94
C PRO A 485 3.97 17.82 -11.95
N GLU A 486 3.24 17.20 -12.86
CA GLU A 486 2.68 17.80 -14.07
C GLU A 486 1.17 17.88 -13.98
N GLY A 487 0.45 16.80 -14.31
CA GLY A 487 -1.01 16.75 -14.26
C GLY A 487 -1.58 16.61 -12.83
N VAL A 488 -2.64 17.36 -12.51
CA VAL A 488 -3.41 17.22 -11.27
C VAL A 488 -4.92 17.20 -11.53
N THR A 489 -5.60 16.26 -10.88
CA THR A 489 -7.06 16.26 -10.79
C THR A 489 -7.52 15.94 -9.37
N VAL A 490 -8.80 16.22 -9.10
CA VAL A 490 -9.43 15.96 -7.80
C VAL A 490 -10.73 15.18 -7.97
N GLY A 491 -10.99 14.23 -7.08
CA GLY A 491 -12.20 13.40 -7.09
C GLY A 491 -12.83 13.27 -5.71
N ASP A 492 -14.16 13.32 -5.63
CA ASP A 492 -14.92 12.94 -4.44
C ASP A 492 -15.23 11.43 -4.52
N ILE A 493 -14.82 10.71 -3.49
CA ILE A 493 -15.05 9.28 -3.33
C ILE A 493 -15.65 9.08 -1.94
N ASN A 494 -16.94 8.77 -1.90
CA ASN A 494 -17.69 8.51 -0.67
C ASN A 494 -17.57 9.64 0.38
N GLY A 495 -17.51 10.90 -0.06
CA GLY A 495 -17.43 12.08 0.82
C GLY A 495 -16.01 12.42 1.27
N ARG A 496 -14.99 11.70 0.79
CA ARG A 496 -13.57 12.07 0.93
C ARG A 496 -13.07 12.63 -0.41
N ILE A 497 -12.26 13.67 -0.35
CA ILE A 497 -11.72 14.34 -1.55
C ILE A 497 -10.27 13.91 -1.71
N TYR A 498 -9.95 13.36 -2.88
CA TYR A 498 -8.60 12.91 -3.22
C TYR A 498 -7.99 13.78 -4.32
N ALA A 499 -6.69 14.06 -4.21
CA ALA A 499 -5.86 14.58 -5.30
C ALA A 499 -5.10 13.42 -5.95
N PHE A 500 -5.06 13.42 -7.28
CA PHE A 500 -4.24 12.54 -8.09
C PHE A 500 -3.26 13.41 -8.88
N ILE A 501 -1.96 13.21 -8.66
CA ILE A 501 -0.89 14.03 -9.23
C ILE A 501 0.04 13.15 -10.05
N GLY A 502 0.19 13.42 -11.34
CA GLY A 502 1.09 12.74 -12.26
C GLY A 502 2.50 13.28 -12.12
N LEU A 503 3.49 12.40 -12.23
CA LEU A 503 4.90 12.79 -12.27
C LEU A 503 5.42 12.52 -13.69
N GLU A 504 5.61 13.56 -14.48
CA GLU A 504 5.88 13.44 -15.92
C GLU A 504 7.20 12.72 -16.18
N ARG A 505 8.28 13.07 -15.46
CA ARG A 505 9.58 12.39 -15.64
C ARG A 505 9.61 10.99 -15.09
N VAL A 506 9.69 10.86 -13.75
CA VAL A 506 9.89 9.55 -13.12
C VAL A 506 8.72 8.60 -13.39
N GLY A 507 7.55 9.14 -13.73
CA GLY A 507 6.33 8.39 -14.01
C GLY A 507 5.50 8.15 -12.75
N GLY A 508 4.29 7.64 -12.95
CA GLY A 508 3.39 7.26 -11.86
C GLY A 508 2.54 8.41 -11.30
N ILE A 509 1.71 8.05 -10.32
CA ILE A 509 0.63 8.89 -9.78
C ILE A 509 0.75 8.94 -8.26
N MET A 510 0.95 10.12 -7.71
CA MET A 510 0.86 10.38 -6.27
C MET A 510 -0.61 10.59 -5.88
N VAL A 511 -1.07 9.89 -4.86
CA VAL A 511 -2.45 9.97 -4.36
C VAL A 511 -2.48 10.53 -2.94
N TYR A 512 -3.28 11.56 -2.72
CA TYR A 512 -3.46 12.19 -1.41
C TYR A 512 -4.93 12.34 -1.06
N ASP A 513 -5.32 12.00 0.17
CA ASP A 513 -6.58 12.46 0.75
C ASP A 513 -6.41 13.92 1.20
N ILE A 514 -7.12 14.81 0.51
CA ILE A 514 -7.11 16.26 0.74
C ILE A 514 -8.42 16.75 1.38
N THR A 515 -9.25 15.85 1.92
CA THR A 515 -10.52 16.20 2.60
C THR A 515 -10.30 17.28 3.65
N ASN A 516 -9.19 17.19 4.38
CA ASN A 516 -8.66 18.29 5.18
C ASN A 516 -7.54 19.03 4.41
N PRO A 517 -7.79 20.23 3.85
CA PRO A 517 -6.81 20.98 3.08
C PRO A 517 -5.58 21.40 3.89
N GLU A 518 -5.70 21.49 5.21
CA GLU A 518 -4.61 21.89 6.12
C GLU A 518 -3.75 20.70 6.56
N SER A 519 -4.21 19.46 6.34
CA SER A 519 -3.47 18.26 6.68
C SER A 519 -3.75 17.12 5.68
N PRO A 520 -3.34 17.26 4.41
CA PRO A 520 -3.41 16.18 3.44
C PRO A 520 -2.66 14.94 3.91
N GLN A 521 -3.21 13.76 3.61
CA GLN A 521 -2.61 12.48 3.95
C GLN A 521 -2.20 11.74 2.67
N PHE A 522 -0.95 11.31 2.61
CA PHE A 522 -0.47 10.44 1.53
C PHE A 522 -1.21 9.10 1.58
N VAL A 523 -1.69 8.64 0.42
CA VAL A 523 -2.44 7.38 0.27
C VAL A 523 -1.55 6.34 -0.39
N SER A 524 -1.14 6.57 -1.63
CA SER A 524 -0.27 5.66 -2.39
C SER A 524 0.50 6.41 -3.48
N TYR A 525 1.49 5.71 -4.04
CA TYR A 525 2.21 6.10 -5.26
C TYR A 525 2.14 4.92 -6.21
N GLU A 526 1.49 5.12 -7.36
CA GLU A 526 1.12 4.04 -8.28
C GLU A 526 1.86 4.23 -9.58
N SER A 527 2.70 3.27 -9.97
CA SER A 527 3.49 3.34 -11.19
C SER A 527 3.42 2.04 -11.97
N ASN A 528 3.14 2.16 -13.27
CA ASN A 528 3.21 1.05 -14.22
C ASN A 528 4.56 0.98 -14.94
N ARG A 529 5.54 1.78 -14.51
CA ARG A 529 6.88 1.81 -15.09
C ARG A 529 7.60 0.49 -14.82
N ILE A 530 8.11 -0.13 -15.88
CA ILE A 530 8.87 -1.37 -15.83
C ILE A 530 10.35 -1.04 -15.93
N VAL A 531 11.04 -1.02 -14.79
CA VAL A 531 12.45 -0.61 -14.67
C VAL A 531 13.43 -1.47 -15.48
N THR A 532 13.05 -2.72 -15.77
CA THR A 532 13.86 -3.64 -16.61
C THR A 532 13.53 -3.55 -18.10
N GLY A 533 12.50 -2.79 -18.46
CA GLY A 533 12.10 -2.54 -19.83
C GLY A 533 13.00 -1.50 -20.50
N ASP A 534 12.92 -1.49 -21.83
CA ASP A 534 13.55 -0.49 -22.70
C ASP A 534 12.47 0.54 -23.11
N PRO A 535 12.62 1.83 -22.72
CA PRO A 535 11.71 2.92 -23.09
C PRO A 535 11.53 3.04 -24.60
N GLU A 536 12.62 3.16 -25.37
CA GLU A 536 12.58 3.32 -26.83
C GLU A 536 11.92 2.12 -27.53
N ALA A 537 12.06 0.92 -26.94
CA ALA A 537 11.42 -0.28 -27.46
C ALA A 537 9.93 -0.42 -27.08
N GLY A 538 9.38 0.50 -26.28
CA GLY A 538 7.99 0.46 -25.80
C GLY A 538 7.71 -0.66 -24.81
N THR A 539 8.73 -1.09 -24.05
CA THR A 539 8.63 -2.21 -23.09
C THR A 539 8.76 -1.76 -21.63
N ALA A 540 8.98 -0.47 -21.39
CA ALA A 540 9.12 0.12 -20.06
C ALA A 540 7.78 0.51 -19.39
N GLY A 541 6.64 0.12 -19.96
CA GLY A 541 5.33 0.44 -19.39
C GLY A 541 4.90 1.89 -19.66
N ASP A 542 4.25 2.51 -18.67
CA ASP A 542 3.70 3.86 -18.79
C ASP A 542 4.77 4.90 -18.41
N LEU A 543 5.01 5.89 -19.28
CA LEU A 543 6.04 6.92 -19.16
C LEU A 543 5.51 8.27 -19.65
N GLY A 544 5.77 9.36 -18.91
CA GLY A 544 5.27 10.70 -19.22
C GLY A 544 3.81 10.99 -18.87
N PRO A 545 3.29 10.69 -17.64
CA PRO A 545 1.92 11.09 -17.27
C PRO A 545 1.69 12.59 -17.46
N GLU A 546 0.80 12.91 -18.39
CA GLU A 546 0.48 14.27 -18.85
C GLU A 546 -0.94 14.65 -18.41
N GLY A 547 -1.93 13.94 -18.97
CA GLY A 547 -3.33 14.14 -18.64
C GLY A 547 -3.81 13.18 -17.56
N ILE A 548 -4.49 13.70 -16.55
CA ILE A 548 -5.19 12.89 -15.54
C ILE A 548 -6.66 13.29 -15.48
N LEU A 549 -7.53 12.33 -15.76
CA LEU A 549 -8.98 12.51 -15.75
C LEU A 549 -9.64 11.58 -14.73
N PHE A 550 -10.27 12.17 -13.72
CA PHE A 550 -11.14 11.46 -12.79
C PHE A 550 -12.56 11.32 -13.37
N ILE A 551 -13.10 10.11 -13.32
CA ILE A 551 -14.47 9.78 -13.72
C ILE A 551 -15.23 9.29 -12.47
N PRO A 552 -16.29 9.99 -12.03
CA PRO A 552 -17.04 9.59 -10.85
C PRO A 552 -17.82 8.28 -11.08
N ALA A 553 -18.17 7.62 -9.98
CA ALA A 553 -18.82 6.30 -10.01
C ALA A 553 -20.13 6.24 -10.80
N ASP A 554 -20.92 7.32 -10.80
CA ASP A 554 -22.20 7.41 -11.50
C ASP A 554 -22.07 7.67 -13.00
N GLU A 555 -20.89 8.10 -13.45
CA GLU A 555 -20.53 8.28 -14.85
C GLU A 555 -19.72 7.10 -15.41
N SER A 556 -19.16 6.25 -14.54
CA SER A 556 -18.33 5.13 -14.94
C SER A 556 -19.13 3.93 -15.47
N THR A 557 -18.45 3.04 -16.18
CA THR A 557 -19.09 1.84 -16.75
C THR A 557 -19.28 0.70 -15.75
N THR A 558 -18.55 0.74 -14.64
CA THR A 558 -18.51 -0.32 -13.61
C THR A 558 -19.26 0.05 -12.34
N GLY A 559 -19.70 1.31 -12.18
CA GLY A 559 -20.34 1.80 -10.96
C GLY A 559 -19.35 2.12 -9.83
N LEU A 560 -18.05 2.06 -10.11
CA LEU A 560 -16.95 2.46 -9.22
C LEU A 560 -16.18 3.62 -9.87
N PRO A 561 -15.57 4.56 -9.12
CA PRO A 561 -14.81 5.64 -9.71
C PRO A 561 -13.63 5.11 -10.54
N GLN A 562 -13.25 5.86 -11.58
CA GLN A 562 -12.15 5.51 -12.48
C GLN A 562 -11.19 6.69 -12.64
N LEU A 563 -9.93 6.38 -12.93
CA LEU A 563 -8.90 7.36 -13.29
C LEU A 563 -8.35 6.99 -14.67
N MET A 564 -8.35 7.93 -15.59
CA MET A 564 -7.69 7.80 -16.89
C MET A 564 -6.39 8.60 -16.83
N VAL A 565 -5.29 7.95 -17.19
CA VAL A 565 -3.97 8.59 -17.24
C VAL A 565 -3.42 8.42 -18.64
N THR A 566 -3.09 9.54 -19.27
CA THR A 566 -2.48 9.60 -20.60
C THR A 566 -1.02 9.93 -20.45
N ASN A 567 -0.20 9.15 -21.13
CA ASN A 567 1.23 9.16 -20.97
C ASN A 567 1.89 9.48 -22.32
N GLU A 568 2.43 10.68 -22.44
CA GLU A 568 2.79 11.29 -23.73
C GLU A 568 4.03 10.65 -24.36
N VAL A 569 5.04 10.32 -23.55
CA VAL A 569 6.28 9.66 -24.00
C VAL A 569 6.05 8.21 -24.39
N SER A 570 5.34 7.43 -23.57
CA SER A 570 5.01 6.05 -23.92
C SER A 570 3.89 5.92 -24.97
N GLY A 571 3.21 7.03 -25.31
CA GLY A 571 2.05 7.04 -26.19
C GLY A 571 0.93 6.12 -25.69
N SER A 572 0.76 6.03 -24.38
CA SER A 572 -0.15 5.08 -23.72
C SER A 572 -1.30 5.79 -23.01
N THR A 573 -2.43 5.12 -22.88
CA THR A 573 -3.56 5.58 -22.05
C THR A 573 -3.98 4.44 -21.14
N THR A 574 -3.88 4.65 -19.84
CA THR A 574 -4.19 3.64 -18.83
C THR A 574 -5.46 4.00 -18.06
N MET A 575 -6.33 3.01 -17.91
CA MET A 575 -7.53 3.07 -17.08
C MET A 575 -7.30 2.36 -15.75
N TYR A 576 -7.54 3.06 -14.66
CA TYR A 576 -7.56 2.53 -13.30
C TYR A 576 -8.98 2.51 -12.75
N GLN A 577 -9.30 1.47 -12.00
CA GLN A 577 -10.48 1.35 -11.16
C GLN A 577 -10.10 1.72 -9.72
N ILE A 578 -10.83 2.65 -9.11
CA ILE A 578 -10.58 3.06 -7.73
C ILE A 578 -11.49 2.25 -6.80
N THR A 579 -10.89 1.50 -5.89
CA THR A 579 -11.62 0.71 -4.88
C THR A 579 -11.35 1.23 -3.48
N PRO A 580 -12.30 1.11 -2.54
CA PRO A 580 -12.01 1.30 -1.12
C PRO A 580 -10.94 0.32 -0.64
N GLN A 581 -10.09 0.78 0.28
CA GLN A 581 -9.09 -0.03 0.98
C GLN A 581 -9.12 0.39 2.46
N GLN A 582 -9.12 -0.54 3.41
CA GLN A 582 -9.01 -0.14 4.82
C GLN A 582 -7.54 0.01 5.21
N GLN A 583 -7.18 1.12 5.87
CA GLN A 583 -5.83 1.29 6.40
C GLN A 583 -5.62 0.29 7.53
N GLN A 584 -4.70 -0.66 7.33
CA GLN A 584 -4.57 -1.80 8.21
C GLN A 584 -3.90 -1.42 9.54
N GLN A 585 -4.48 -1.86 10.66
CA GLN A 585 -3.82 -1.79 11.96
C GLN A 585 -2.88 -2.99 12.11
N GLN A 586 -1.70 -2.76 12.68
CA GLN A 586 -0.80 -3.86 13.03
C GLN A 586 -1.55 -4.84 13.94
N THR A 587 -1.61 -6.10 13.54
CA THR A 587 -2.35 -7.15 14.23
C THR A 587 -1.42 -8.32 14.53
N THR A 588 -1.39 -8.75 15.79
CA THR A 588 -0.62 -9.94 16.21
C THR A 588 -1.58 -11.02 16.72
N PHE A 589 -1.45 -12.25 16.23
CA PHE A 589 -2.26 -13.39 16.66
C PHE A 589 -1.41 -14.66 16.78
N ALA A 590 -1.92 -15.67 17.47
CA ALA A 590 -1.26 -16.97 17.60
C ALA A 590 -2.03 -18.07 16.86
N VAL A 591 -1.31 -19.09 16.42
CA VAL A 591 -1.88 -20.30 15.82
C VAL A 591 -1.39 -21.52 16.59
N LEU A 592 -2.33 -22.33 17.06
CA LEU A 592 -2.13 -23.65 17.65
C LEU A 592 -2.65 -24.70 16.67
N SER A 593 -2.03 -25.88 16.64
CA SER A 593 -2.54 -27.01 15.87
C SER A 593 -2.35 -28.32 16.60
N ASP A 594 -3.25 -29.26 16.33
CA ASP A 594 -3.22 -30.65 16.79
C ASP A 594 -2.86 -30.80 18.28
N PRO A 595 -3.56 -30.10 19.19
CA PRO A 595 -3.35 -30.22 20.63
C PRO A 595 -3.69 -31.62 21.15
N HIS A 596 -4.51 -32.39 20.43
CA HIS A 596 -4.90 -33.76 20.77
C HIS A 596 -5.20 -33.94 22.26
N TYR A 597 -5.99 -33.01 22.80
CA TYR A 597 -6.28 -32.99 24.22
C TYR A 597 -6.96 -34.28 24.64
N TYR A 598 -6.46 -34.89 25.71
CA TYR A 598 -7.09 -36.05 26.33
C TYR A 598 -7.41 -35.76 27.79
N ASP A 599 -8.68 -35.93 28.16
CA ASP A 599 -9.12 -35.82 29.54
C ASP A 599 -8.53 -36.95 30.40
N ASN A 600 -7.67 -36.59 31.35
CA ASN A 600 -7.01 -37.53 32.23
C ASN A 600 -7.99 -38.36 33.09
N ASP A 601 -9.22 -37.88 33.32
CA ASP A 601 -10.26 -38.63 34.03
C ASP A 601 -10.79 -39.83 33.22
N LEU A 602 -10.52 -39.89 31.92
CA LEU A 602 -10.77 -41.07 31.08
C LEU A 602 -9.70 -42.17 31.27
N GLY A 603 -8.61 -41.86 31.97
CA GLY A 603 -7.60 -42.83 32.41
C GLY A 603 -6.30 -42.78 31.61
N VAL A 604 -5.18 -42.50 32.30
CA VAL A 604 -3.82 -42.40 31.73
C VAL A 604 -2.82 -43.39 32.33
N GLU A 605 -3.34 -44.42 32.99
CA GLU A 605 -2.59 -45.52 33.60
C GLU A 605 -3.18 -46.88 33.19
N GLY A 606 -2.41 -47.95 33.38
CA GLY A 606 -2.86 -49.32 33.10
C GLY A 606 -2.35 -49.86 31.75
N SER A 607 -2.45 -51.17 31.57
CA SER A 607 -1.82 -51.84 30.43
C SER A 607 -2.46 -51.48 29.10
N ALA A 608 -3.76 -51.18 29.06
CA ALA A 608 -4.45 -50.77 27.83
C ALA A 608 -3.97 -49.39 27.34
N PHE A 609 -3.77 -48.43 28.24
CA PHE A 609 -3.25 -47.11 27.87
C PHE A 609 -1.78 -47.18 27.43
N GLU A 610 -0.96 -47.98 28.13
CA GLU A 610 0.43 -48.22 27.71
C GLU A 610 0.52 -48.92 26.35
N GLU A 611 -0.42 -49.82 26.03
CA GLU A 611 -0.50 -50.47 24.71
C GLU A 611 -0.86 -49.47 23.60
N TYR A 612 -1.75 -48.52 23.90
CA TYR A 612 -2.06 -47.41 23.00
C TYR A 612 -0.84 -46.49 22.80
N LEU A 613 -0.21 -46.01 23.89
CA LEU A 613 0.97 -45.14 23.80
C LEU A 613 2.14 -45.80 23.07
N ALA A 614 2.27 -47.13 23.13
CA ALA A 614 3.31 -47.85 22.40
C ALA A 614 3.17 -47.75 20.86
N GLN A 615 1.99 -47.34 20.36
CA GLN A 615 1.69 -47.17 18.94
C GLN A 615 1.57 -45.69 18.54
N ASP A 616 1.60 -44.77 19.49
CA ASP A 616 1.47 -43.33 19.27
C ASP A 616 2.80 -42.60 19.53
N ARG A 617 2.96 -41.44 18.90
CA ARG A 617 4.14 -40.55 19.02
C ARG A 617 3.83 -39.27 19.79
N LYS A 618 2.55 -39.00 20.06
CA LYS A 618 2.05 -37.83 20.78
C LYS A 618 2.18 -38.03 22.29
N LEU A 619 2.35 -36.93 23.01
CA LEU A 619 2.44 -36.87 24.46
C LEU A 619 1.02 -36.84 25.07
N ILE A 620 0.19 -37.84 24.75
CA ILE A 620 -1.23 -37.87 25.13
C ILE A 620 -1.40 -37.81 26.66
N ARG A 621 -0.55 -38.51 27.40
CA ARG A 621 -0.55 -38.48 28.87
C ARG A 621 -0.30 -37.08 29.42
N GLU A 622 0.55 -36.31 28.75
CA GLU A 622 0.93 -34.96 29.16
C GLU A 622 0.11 -33.87 28.46
N SER A 623 -0.83 -34.23 27.57
CA SER A 623 -1.57 -33.29 26.69
C SER A 623 -2.31 -32.20 27.46
N GLU A 624 -2.90 -32.52 28.61
CA GLU A 624 -3.55 -31.54 29.50
C GLU A 624 -2.54 -30.51 30.04
N ALA A 625 -1.38 -30.97 30.54
CA ALA A 625 -0.36 -30.09 31.09
C ALA A 625 0.31 -29.22 30.01
N ILE A 626 0.46 -29.76 28.80
CA ILE A 626 0.96 -29.02 27.63
C ILE A 626 -0.04 -27.93 27.22
N THR A 627 -1.33 -28.27 27.14
CA THR A 627 -2.40 -27.31 26.81
C THR A 627 -2.48 -26.20 27.84
N ALA A 628 -2.41 -26.55 29.13
CA ALA A 628 -2.35 -25.57 30.21
C ALA A 628 -1.16 -24.62 30.06
N ALA A 629 0.05 -25.15 29.78
CA ALA A 629 1.24 -24.33 29.58
C ALA A 629 1.15 -23.40 28.37
N ALA A 630 0.54 -23.86 27.26
CA ALA A 630 0.29 -23.03 26.09
C ALA A 630 -0.67 -21.88 26.40
N VAL A 631 -1.78 -22.15 27.09
CA VAL A 631 -2.72 -21.11 27.53
C VAL A 631 -2.05 -20.08 28.45
N GLU A 632 -1.22 -20.53 29.39
CA GLU A 632 -0.45 -19.62 30.26
C GLU A 632 0.58 -18.78 29.50
N ALA A 633 1.18 -19.32 28.44
CA ALA A 633 2.12 -18.59 27.60
C ALA A 633 1.40 -17.48 26.82
N LEU A 634 0.25 -17.81 26.22
CA LEU A 634 -0.56 -16.86 25.45
C LEU A 634 -1.15 -15.75 26.33
N LEU A 635 -1.67 -16.09 27.53
CA LEU A 635 -2.20 -15.10 28.48
C LEU A 635 -1.15 -14.09 28.99
N LYS A 636 0.15 -14.34 28.80
CA LYS A 636 1.23 -13.45 29.20
C LYS A 636 1.70 -12.52 28.08
N ASP A 637 1.20 -12.69 26.86
CA ASP A 637 1.59 -11.89 25.71
C ASP A 637 0.57 -10.79 25.47
N ASP A 638 0.88 -9.58 25.96
CA ASP A 638 0.00 -8.40 25.85
C ASP A 638 -0.16 -7.90 24.39
N SER A 639 0.56 -8.45 23.41
CA SER A 639 0.42 -8.08 22.00
C SER A 639 -0.64 -8.88 21.25
N LEU A 640 -1.13 -10.00 21.81
CA LEU A 640 -2.09 -10.87 21.16
C LEU A 640 -3.47 -10.24 21.04
N SER A 641 -3.99 -10.23 19.81
CA SER A 641 -5.36 -9.83 19.49
C SER A 641 -6.31 -11.04 19.56
N PHE A 642 -5.90 -12.20 19.04
CA PHE A 642 -6.70 -13.43 19.03
C PHE A 642 -5.84 -14.69 18.84
N VAL A 643 -6.47 -15.87 18.95
CA VAL A 643 -5.87 -17.20 18.77
C VAL A 643 -6.68 -18.02 17.77
N ILE A 644 -6.00 -18.72 16.88
CA ILE A 644 -6.57 -19.74 15.97
C ILE A 644 -6.15 -21.13 16.44
N VAL A 645 -7.05 -22.11 16.39
CA VAL A 645 -6.74 -23.54 16.56
C VAL A 645 -7.14 -24.32 15.31
N SER A 646 -6.17 -24.82 14.56
CA SER A 646 -6.32 -25.46 13.23
C SER A 646 -6.59 -26.97 13.28
N GLY A 647 -7.57 -27.38 14.09
CA GLY A 647 -8.04 -28.77 14.11
C GLY A 647 -7.33 -29.69 15.08
N ASP A 648 -7.86 -30.92 15.17
CA ASP A 648 -7.47 -32.00 16.07
C ASP A 648 -7.40 -31.54 17.52
N LEU A 649 -8.51 -30.91 17.93
CA LEU A 649 -8.68 -30.32 19.25
C LEU A 649 -8.54 -31.38 20.35
N THR A 650 -8.95 -32.61 20.05
CA THR A 650 -8.96 -33.75 20.97
C THR A 650 -8.20 -34.96 20.42
N LYS A 651 -7.92 -35.94 21.29
CA LYS A 651 -7.26 -37.18 20.87
C LYS A 651 -8.11 -37.96 19.86
N ASP A 652 -9.34 -38.32 20.22
CA ASP A 652 -10.25 -39.10 19.36
C ASP A 652 -11.73 -38.72 19.58
N GLY A 653 -12.03 -37.42 19.71
CA GLY A 653 -13.39 -36.91 19.71
C GLY A 653 -14.18 -37.23 20.98
N GLU A 654 -13.50 -37.52 22.09
CA GLU A 654 -14.16 -37.83 23.36
C GLU A 654 -14.90 -36.59 23.89
N LEU A 655 -16.16 -36.76 24.30
CA LEU A 655 -17.01 -35.65 24.76
C LEU A 655 -16.39 -34.88 25.95
N SER A 656 -15.79 -35.59 26.91
CA SER A 656 -15.16 -34.94 28.07
C SER A 656 -13.87 -34.21 27.68
N SER A 657 -13.06 -34.78 26.78
CA SER A 657 -11.89 -34.10 26.21
C SER A 657 -12.28 -32.78 25.53
N HIS A 658 -13.36 -32.77 24.74
CA HIS A 658 -13.86 -31.54 24.11
C HIS A 658 -14.31 -30.49 25.14
N GLN A 659 -15.04 -30.92 26.18
CA GLN A 659 -15.53 -30.01 27.22
C GLN A 659 -14.39 -29.37 28.02
N GLU A 660 -13.38 -30.16 28.37
CA GLU A 660 -12.21 -29.68 29.11
C GLU A 660 -11.31 -28.79 28.24
N PHE A 661 -11.04 -29.18 26.98
CA PHE A 661 -10.31 -28.32 26.04
C PHE A 661 -11.03 -26.98 25.81
N ALA A 662 -12.35 -27.00 25.62
CA ALA A 662 -13.15 -25.78 25.53
C ALA A 662 -13.06 -24.92 26.80
N SER A 663 -12.87 -25.51 27.99
CA SER A 663 -12.66 -24.76 29.24
C SER A 663 -11.34 -23.97 29.24
N TYR A 664 -10.28 -24.53 28.63
CA TYR A 664 -9.01 -23.84 28.41
C TYR A 664 -9.16 -22.67 27.43
N MET A 665 -9.96 -22.85 26.36
CA MET A 665 -10.26 -21.76 25.41
C MET A 665 -11.07 -20.64 26.06
N LYS A 666 -12.07 -20.97 26.91
CA LYS A 666 -12.80 -19.95 27.72
C LYS A 666 -11.88 -19.14 28.62
N ARG A 667 -10.77 -19.74 29.07
CA ARG A 667 -9.81 -19.05 29.90
C ARG A 667 -9.04 -17.99 29.12
N LEU A 668 -8.72 -18.23 27.85
CA LEU A 668 -8.16 -17.22 26.95
C LEU A 668 -9.15 -16.07 26.73
N GLU A 669 -10.41 -16.36 26.41
CA GLU A 669 -11.45 -15.34 26.22
C GLU A 669 -11.72 -14.52 27.49
N ALA A 670 -11.72 -15.17 28.66
CA ALA A 670 -11.83 -14.47 29.94
C ALA A 670 -10.63 -13.55 30.23
N GLY A 671 -9.48 -13.82 29.60
CA GLY A 671 -8.30 -12.96 29.58
C GLY A 671 -8.34 -11.83 28.55
N GLY A 672 -9.38 -11.77 27.72
CA GLY A 672 -9.55 -10.77 26.65
C GLY A 672 -9.00 -11.18 25.29
N ILE A 673 -8.65 -12.45 25.09
CA ILE A 673 -8.12 -12.99 23.84
C ILE A 673 -9.20 -13.84 23.18
N GLU A 674 -9.73 -13.41 22.04
CA GLU A 674 -10.72 -14.20 21.29
C GLU A 674 -10.08 -15.47 20.71
N VAL A 675 -10.88 -16.53 20.59
CA VAL A 675 -10.42 -17.83 20.08
C VAL A 675 -11.29 -18.26 18.89
N PHE A 676 -10.66 -18.81 17.87
CA PHE A 676 -11.32 -19.33 16.67
C PHE A 676 -10.85 -20.75 16.41
N VAL A 677 -11.78 -21.69 16.19
CA VAL A 677 -11.44 -23.11 16.01
C VAL A 677 -12.04 -23.69 14.74
N VAL A 678 -11.30 -24.59 14.10
CA VAL A 678 -11.83 -25.53 13.09
C VAL A 678 -11.70 -26.96 13.62
N PRO A 679 -12.55 -27.91 13.18
CA PRO A 679 -12.37 -29.31 13.54
C PRO A 679 -11.20 -29.93 12.76
N GLY A 680 -10.55 -30.93 13.35
CA GLY A 680 -9.69 -31.87 12.63
C GLY A 680 -10.33 -33.23 12.46
N ASN A 681 -9.60 -34.16 11.84
CA ASN A 681 -10.14 -35.46 11.48
C ASN A 681 -10.41 -36.36 12.70
N HIS A 682 -9.83 -36.04 13.87
CA HIS A 682 -10.06 -36.78 15.11
C HIS A 682 -11.27 -36.32 15.92
N ASP A 683 -11.86 -35.15 15.62
CA ASP A 683 -12.79 -34.49 16.54
C ASP A 683 -14.25 -34.97 16.46
N ILE A 684 -14.74 -35.28 15.26
CA ILE A 684 -16.19 -35.43 15.02
C ILE A 684 -16.55 -36.85 14.57
N ASN A 685 -17.65 -37.37 15.12
CA ASN A 685 -18.18 -38.71 14.83
C ASN A 685 -17.12 -39.81 14.92
N ASN A 686 -16.19 -39.70 15.87
CA ASN A 686 -15.04 -40.60 15.93
C ASN A 686 -15.39 -41.92 16.65
N PRO A 687 -15.33 -43.09 15.98
CA PRO A 687 -15.61 -44.38 16.58
C PRO A 687 -14.52 -44.86 17.55
N HIS A 688 -13.39 -44.15 17.64
CA HIS A 688 -12.24 -44.47 18.48
C HIS A 688 -12.20 -43.70 19.79
N ALA A 689 -13.27 -42.98 20.15
CA ALA A 689 -13.44 -42.38 21.47
C ALA A 689 -13.42 -43.45 22.59
N HIS A 690 -12.34 -43.51 23.38
CA HIS A 690 -12.18 -44.51 24.44
C HIS A 690 -11.67 -43.92 25.76
N ALA A 691 -12.16 -44.51 26.86
CA ALA A 691 -11.56 -44.46 28.18
C ALA A 691 -10.69 -45.69 28.43
N TYR A 692 -9.60 -45.55 29.16
CA TYR A 692 -8.69 -46.64 29.49
C TYR A 692 -8.80 -47.02 30.96
N VAL A 693 -9.31 -48.23 31.23
CA VAL A 693 -9.58 -48.72 32.58
C VAL A 693 -8.81 -50.01 32.83
N GLY A 694 -7.59 -49.87 33.34
CA GLY A 694 -6.73 -51.02 33.65
C GLY A 694 -6.25 -51.73 32.39
N ASP A 695 -6.85 -52.89 32.09
CA ASP A 695 -6.47 -53.73 30.95
C ASP A 695 -7.45 -53.60 29.76
N ASP A 696 -8.47 -52.75 29.87
CA ASP A 696 -9.51 -52.59 28.85
C ASP A 696 -9.53 -51.15 28.30
N ALA A 697 -9.63 -51.01 26.97
CA ALA A 697 -10.09 -49.80 26.31
C ALA A 697 -11.63 -49.87 26.16
N VAL A 698 -12.34 -48.92 26.75
CA VAL A 698 -13.80 -48.91 26.87
C VAL A 698 -14.35 -47.74 26.06
N PRO A 699 -15.29 -47.95 25.11
CA PRO A 699 -15.91 -46.85 24.38
C PRO A 699 -16.51 -45.80 25.33
N THR A 700 -16.29 -44.53 25.02
CA THR A 700 -16.86 -43.39 25.73
C THR A 700 -17.74 -42.55 24.81
N ASP A 701 -18.44 -41.56 25.37
CA ASP A 701 -19.27 -40.64 24.59
C ASP A 701 -18.39 -39.79 23.65
N TRP A 702 -18.89 -39.54 22.44
CA TRP A 702 -18.21 -38.81 21.36
C TRP A 702 -19.05 -37.60 20.93
N VAL A 703 -18.48 -36.72 20.11
CA VAL A 703 -19.12 -35.45 19.68
C VAL A 703 -19.64 -35.52 18.24
N SER A 704 -20.92 -35.18 18.04
CA SER A 704 -21.53 -34.94 16.73
C SER A 704 -21.24 -33.52 16.20
N PRO A 705 -21.43 -33.22 14.90
CA PRO A 705 -21.26 -31.86 14.38
C PRO A 705 -22.13 -30.82 15.11
N GLU A 706 -23.35 -31.19 15.51
CA GLU A 706 -24.23 -30.32 16.28
C GLU A 706 -23.72 -30.07 17.70
N GLU A 707 -23.22 -31.10 18.38
CA GLU A 707 -22.63 -30.96 19.71
C GLU A 707 -21.31 -30.17 19.66
N PHE A 708 -20.53 -30.29 18.58
CA PHE A 708 -19.35 -29.47 18.35
C PHE A 708 -19.71 -27.98 18.34
N LEU A 709 -20.78 -27.61 17.63
CA LEU A 709 -21.30 -26.22 17.63
C LEU A 709 -21.82 -25.78 19.00
N ASP A 710 -22.39 -26.68 19.80
CA ASP A 710 -22.85 -26.37 21.15
C ASP A 710 -21.68 -26.13 22.12
N ILE A 711 -20.60 -26.92 22.00
CA ILE A 711 -19.41 -26.82 22.84
C ILE A 711 -18.55 -25.63 22.45
N TYR A 712 -18.26 -25.48 21.15
CA TYR A 712 -17.34 -24.48 20.61
C TYR A 712 -18.02 -23.24 20.05
N GLY A 713 -19.33 -23.09 20.25
CA GLY A 713 -20.10 -21.99 19.66
C GLY A 713 -19.54 -20.60 19.97
N ASP A 714 -18.96 -20.42 21.15
CA ASP A 714 -18.33 -19.15 21.56
C ASP A 714 -16.98 -18.88 20.86
N PHE A 715 -16.36 -19.86 20.20
CA PHE A 715 -15.03 -19.71 19.61
C PHE A 715 -15.09 -19.58 18.08
N GLY A 716 -15.81 -18.56 17.62
CA GLY A 716 -15.93 -18.17 16.21
C GLY A 716 -17.32 -18.35 15.63
N PHE A 717 -18.01 -19.45 15.92
CA PHE A 717 -19.29 -19.78 15.26
C PHE A 717 -20.42 -18.80 15.57
N LYS A 718 -20.48 -18.23 16.78
CA LYS A 718 -21.48 -17.22 17.17
C LYS A 718 -21.10 -15.81 16.69
N GLN A 719 -19.81 -15.56 16.51
CA GLN A 719 -19.25 -14.31 15.98
C GLN A 719 -19.28 -14.26 14.45
N ALA A 720 -19.41 -15.42 13.80
CA ALA A 720 -19.36 -15.56 12.35
C ALA A 720 -20.33 -14.59 11.65
N LEU A 721 -19.78 -13.83 10.70
CA LEU A 721 -20.53 -12.98 9.78
C LEU A 721 -21.32 -13.84 8.80
N TYR A 722 -20.68 -14.92 8.34
CA TYR A 722 -21.25 -15.88 7.40
C TYR A 722 -20.85 -17.30 7.78
N ARG A 723 -21.74 -18.26 7.54
CA ARG A 723 -21.50 -19.68 7.76
C ARG A 723 -21.86 -20.46 6.50
N ASP A 724 -21.03 -21.43 6.15
CA ASP A 724 -21.40 -22.41 5.14
C ASP A 724 -22.55 -23.29 5.69
N SER A 725 -23.49 -23.65 4.83
CA SER A 725 -24.60 -24.53 5.19
C SER A 725 -24.26 -26.01 5.05
N ASN A 726 -23.13 -26.34 4.41
CA ASN A 726 -22.75 -27.71 4.04
C ASN A 726 -21.56 -28.25 4.84
N SER A 727 -20.94 -27.42 5.67
CA SER A 727 -19.79 -27.77 6.51
C SER A 727 -19.80 -26.94 7.80
N LEU A 728 -18.83 -27.16 8.69
CA LEU A 728 -18.57 -26.29 9.83
C LEU A 728 -17.71 -25.05 9.46
N SER A 729 -17.58 -24.72 8.17
CA SER A 729 -16.84 -23.53 7.74
C SER A 729 -17.57 -22.21 8.07
N TYR A 730 -16.81 -21.17 8.39
CA TYR A 730 -17.33 -19.84 8.69
C TYR A 730 -16.34 -18.71 8.37
N LEU A 731 -16.88 -17.52 8.16
CA LEU A 731 -16.14 -16.27 8.01
C LEU A 731 -16.39 -15.38 9.22
N VAL A 732 -15.35 -14.84 9.82
CA VAL A 732 -15.41 -13.89 10.93
C VAL A 732 -14.41 -12.76 10.74
N GLU A 733 -14.67 -11.60 11.34
CA GLU A 733 -13.76 -10.46 11.38
C GLU A 733 -13.21 -10.32 12.80
N PRO A 734 -12.09 -11.00 13.14
CA PRO A 734 -11.51 -10.96 14.49
C PRO A 734 -11.05 -9.55 14.91
N VAL A 735 -10.56 -8.76 13.95
CA VAL A 735 -10.21 -7.35 14.12
C VAL A 735 -10.63 -6.58 12.88
N GLU A 736 -10.88 -5.28 13.02
CA GLU A 736 -11.31 -4.45 11.90
C GLU A 736 -10.31 -4.52 10.74
N GLY A 737 -10.80 -4.90 9.55
CA GLY A 737 -10.01 -4.97 8.32
C GLY A 737 -9.38 -6.33 8.03
N LEU A 738 -9.46 -7.30 8.95
CA LEU A 738 -8.95 -8.64 8.76
C LEU A 738 -10.08 -9.67 8.85
N TYR A 739 -10.29 -10.40 7.77
CA TYR A 739 -11.16 -11.57 7.72
C TYR A 739 -10.38 -12.85 7.98
N LEU A 740 -10.91 -13.66 8.90
CA LEU A 740 -10.51 -15.05 9.11
C LEU A 740 -11.53 -15.96 8.44
N LEU A 741 -11.07 -16.73 7.46
CA LEU A 741 -11.84 -17.76 6.79
C LEU A 741 -11.49 -19.12 7.40
N ALA A 742 -12.31 -19.58 8.33
CA ALA A 742 -12.16 -20.86 9.04
C ALA A 742 -12.86 -21.98 8.25
N LEU A 743 -12.09 -22.95 7.76
CA LEU A 743 -12.54 -23.96 6.81
C LEU A 743 -12.53 -25.37 7.41
N ASP A 744 -13.69 -25.99 7.41
CA ASP A 744 -13.86 -27.40 7.73
C ASP A 744 -13.53 -28.25 6.49
N SER A 745 -12.36 -28.89 6.54
CA SER A 745 -11.84 -29.74 5.47
C SER A 745 -12.03 -31.23 5.75
N CYS A 746 -12.67 -31.59 6.85
CA CYS A 746 -12.72 -32.96 7.36
C CYS A 746 -13.91 -33.73 6.77
N ASP A 747 -13.73 -35.02 6.51
CA ASP A 747 -14.85 -35.94 6.26
C ASP A 747 -15.14 -36.78 7.50
N TYR A 748 -16.30 -36.57 8.09
CA TYR A 748 -16.78 -37.34 9.24
C TYR A 748 -18.15 -38.00 8.99
N THR A 749 -18.54 -38.12 7.71
CA THR A 749 -19.88 -38.59 7.31
C THR A 749 -20.06 -40.09 7.57
N ASP A 750 -19.06 -40.89 7.18
CA ASP A 750 -19.13 -42.35 7.17
C ASP A 750 -18.23 -43.01 8.25
N ASN A 751 -17.66 -42.23 9.18
CA ASN A 751 -16.73 -42.72 10.20
C ASN A 751 -17.25 -43.95 10.99
N PHE A 752 -18.52 -43.94 11.41
CA PHE A 752 -19.14 -45.09 12.10
C PHE A 752 -19.46 -46.26 11.17
N VAL A 753 -19.68 -46.01 9.88
CA VAL A 753 -19.92 -47.05 8.87
C VAL A 753 -18.63 -47.81 8.60
N GLU A 754 -17.52 -47.08 8.48
CA GLU A 754 -16.18 -47.63 8.24
C GLU A 754 -15.48 -48.09 9.53
N ALA A 755 -16.04 -47.75 10.70
CA ALA A 755 -15.46 -47.99 12.03
C ALA A 755 -14.03 -47.42 12.17
N TYR A 756 -13.76 -46.33 11.44
CA TYR A 756 -12.48 -45.65 11.38
C TYR A 756 -12.72 -44.17 11.02
N PRO A 757 -12.05 -43.20 11.67
CA PRO A 757 -12.15 -41.79 11.30
C PRO A 757 -11.41 -41.55 9.98
N ALA A 758 -12.05 -40.94 8.98
CA ALA A 758 -11.38 -40.66 7.71
C ALA A 758 -10.19 -39.72 7.92
N THR A 759 -9.01 -40.08 7.40
CA THR A 759 -7.79 -39.27 7.54
C THR A 759 -7.69 -38.16 6.49
N HIS A 760 -8.29 -38.37 5.31
CA HIS A 760 -8.18 -37.45 4.18
C HIS A 760 -9.14 -36.26 4.32
N GLY A 761 -8.82 -35.16 3.64
CA GLY A 761 -9.64 -33.96 3.62
C GLY A 761 -10.21 -33.67 2.24
N GLN A 762 -11.41 -33.07 2.19
CA GLN A 762 -12.05 -32.65 0.94
C GLN A 762 -12.99 -31.47 1.17
N PHE A 763 -13.26 -30.70 0.09
CA PHE A 763 -14.35 -29.74 0.07
C PHE A 763 -15.44 -30.18 -0.90
N SER A 764 -16.71 -29.99 -0.52
CA SER A 764 -17.81 -30.06 -1.46
C SER A 764 -17.72 -28.91 -2.48
N GLU A 765 -18.32 -29.07 -3.67
CA GLU A 765 -18.37 -27.99 -4.65
C GLU A 765 -19.18 -26.79 -4.11
N GLU A 766 -20.22 -27.05 -3.34
CA GLU A 766 -21.02 -26.01 -2.68
C GLU A 766 -20.18 -25.20 -1.67
N THR A 767 -19.31 -25.87 -0.89
CA THR A 767 -18.39 -25.21 0.02
C THR A 767 -17.34 -24.42 -0.74
N LEU A 768 -16.76 -24.94 -1.83
CA LEU A 768 -15.81 -24.19 -2.67
C LEU A 768 -16.42 -22.92 -3.26
N VAL A 769 -17.65 -23.00 -3.79
CA VAL A 769 -18.38 -21.82 -4.29
C VAL A 769 -18.63 -20.81 -3.17
N TRP A 770 -18.94 -21.27 -1.96
CA TRP A 770 -19.11 -20.39 -0.80
C TRP A 770 -17.79 -19.69 -0.42
N ILE A 771 -16.67 -20.42 -0.39
CA ILE A 771 -15.32 -19.88 -0.14
C ILE A 771 -15.00 -18.76 -1.14
N GLU A 772 -15.20 -19.02 -2.44
CA GLU A 772 -14.97 -18.02 -3.50
C GLU A 772 -15.84 -16.77 -3.31
N GLN A 773 -17.10 -16.93 -2.88
CA GLN A 773 -17.97 -15.78 -2.60
C GLN A 773 -17.44 -14.96 -1.43
N MET A 774 -16.93 -15.59 -0.38
CA MET A 774 -16.38 -14.88 0.78
C MET A 774 -15.10 -14.12 0.41
N LEU A 775 -14.21 -14.73 -0.38
CA LEU A 775 -12.99 -14.08 -0.87
C LEU A 775 -13.31 -12.86 -1.76
N ASN A 776 -14.22 -13.02 -2.73
CA ASN A 776 -14.65 -11.92 -3.60
C ASN A 776 -15.30 -10.75 -2.81
N MET A 777 -16.09 -11.09 -1.78
CA MET A 777 -16.68 -10.09 -0.89
C MET A 777 -15.60 -9.35 -0.11
N ALA A 778 -14.63 -10.07 0.45
CA ALA A 778 -13.50 -9.47 1.16
C ALA A 778 -12.74 -8.47 0.27
N THR A 779 -12.46 -8.84 -0.99
CA THR A 779 -11.86 -7.94 -1.97
C THR A 779 -12.71 -6.69 -2.21
N SER A 780 -14.02 -6.85 -2.38
CA SER A 780 -14.93 -5.71 -2.61
C SER A 780 -15.03 -4.75 -1.42
N GLU A 781 -14.79 -5.27 -0.22
CA GLU A 781 -14.83 -4.51 1.04
C GLU A 781 -13.45 -4.01 1.47
N GLY A 782 -12.39 -4.32 0.70
CA GLY A 782 -11.01 -3.95 1.00
C GLY A 782 -10.47 -4.63 2.26
N LYS A 783 -10.95 -5.85 2.56
CA LYS A 783 -10.55 -6.67 3.72
C LYS A 783 -9.39 -7.58 3.34
N GLN A 784 -8.39 -7.68 4.21
CA GLN A 784 -7.40 -8.74 4.09
C GLN A 784 -8.00 -10.07 4.53
N VAL A 785 -7.60 -11.17 3.89
CA VAL A 785 -8.06 -12.51 4.27
C VAL A 785 -6.87 -13.37 4.69
N VAL A 786 -7.03 -14.05 5.82
CA VAL A 786 -6.25 -15.24 6.17
C VAL A 786 -7.21 -16.42 6.31
N ALA A 787 -6.79 -17.61 5.90
CA ALA A 787 -7.56 -18.83 6.10
C ALA A 787 -6.96 -19.71 7.20
N ALA A 788 -7.78 -20.54 7.81
CA ALA A 788 -7.32 -21.62 8.69
C ALA A 788 -8.10 -22.89 8.37
N MET A 789 -7.39 -24.01 8.22
CA MET A 789 -7.97 -25.34 7.97
C MET A 789 -7.08 -26.41 8.58
N HIS A 790 -7.56 -27.65 8.66
CA HIS A 790 -6.79 -28.72 9.27
C HIS A 790 -5.78 -29.36 8.30
N HIS A 791 -6.23 -29.78 7.12
CA HIS A 791 -5.38 -30.42 6.11
C HIS A 791 -4.51 -29.41 5.37
N GLY A 792 -3.32 -29.83 4.90
CA GLY A 792 -2.48 -29.00 4.03
C GLY A 792 -3.19 -28.61 2.72
N LEU A 793 -3.01 -27.38 2.26
CA LEU A 793 -3.50 -26.88 0.97
C LEU A 793 -2.42 -26.99 -0.12
N LEU A 794 -1.15 -27.02 0.28
CA LEU A 794 0.02 -27.27 -0.54
C LEU A 794 0.80 -28.49 -0.02
N GLU A 795 1.76 -28.97 -0.82
CA GLU A 795 2.71 -29.99 -0.34
C GLU A 795 3.84 -29.31 0.43
N HIS A 796 4.06 -29.74 1.66
CA HIS A 796 5.14 -29.30 2.56
C HIS A 796 6.46 -30.07 2.33
N PHE A 797 6.43 -31.12 1.51
CA PHE A 797 7.65 -31.69 0.94
C PHE A 797 7.41 -32.28 -0.44
N THR A 798 8.48 -32.34 -1.24
CA THR A 798 8.38 -32.82 -2.63
C THR A 798 7.86 -34.25 -2.68
N GLY A 799 6.66 -34.42 -3.27
CA GLY A 799 6.04 -35.73 -3.47
C GLY A 799 5.22 -36.24 -2.28
N GLN A 800 4.82 -35.38 -1.35
CA GLN A 800 3.91 -35.73 -0.25
C GLN A 800 2.61 -36.38 -0.76
N SER A 801 1.97 -35.80 -1.77
CA SER A 801 0.70 -36.29 -2.35
C SER A 801 0.80 -37.62 -3.10
N ILE A 802 2.02 -38.09 -3.40
CA ILE A 802 2.26 -39.37 -4.10
C ILE A 802 2.85 -40.44 -3.18
N ALA A 803 3.26 -40.07 -1.97
CA ALA A 803 3.70 -40.99 -0.94
C ALA A 803 2.49 -41.46 -0.12
N ASN A 804 2.39 -42.75 0.20
CA ASN A 804 1.40 -43.25 1.16
C ASN A 804 2.09 -43.40 2.53
N PRO A 805 1.56 -42.80 3.62
CA PRO A 805 0.27 -42.11 3.75
C PRO A 805 0.30 -40.59 3.49
N GLY A 806 1.41 -40.04 2.98
CA GLY A 806 1.58 -38.61 2.64
C GLY A 806 0.38 -37.93 1.96
N SER A 807 -0.31 -38.65 1.07
CA SER A 807 -1.49 -38.16 0.34
C SER A 807 -2.70 -37.86 1.20
N GLU A 808 -2.83 -38.43 2.40
CA GLU A 808 -3.98 -38.17 3.29
C GLU A 808 -3.81 -36.88 4.10
N TYR A 809 -2.61 -36.28 4.14
CA TYR A 809 -2.34 -35.07 4.92
C TYR A 809 -2.57 -33.75 4.16
N VAL A 810 -2.74 -33.84 2.85
CA VAL A 810 -3.03 -32.71 1.97
C VAL A 810 -4.44 -32.91 1.44
N ILE A 811 -5.20 -31.83 1.25
CA ILE A 811 -6.57 -31.90 0.77
C ILE A 811 -6.65 -32.60 -0.60
N ASP A 812 -7.72 -33.38 -0.81
CA ASP A 812 -8.00 -34.02 -2.09
C ASP A 812 -8.01 -32.99 -3.24
N ASP A 813 -7.40 -33.36 -4.36
CA ASP A 813 -7.23 -32.47 -5.52
C ASP A 813 -6.52 -31.13 -5.23
N TYR A 814 -5.62 -31.09 -4.24
CA TYR A 814 -4.92 -29.87 -3.75
C TYR A 814 -4.44 -28.92 -4.84
N LYS A 815 -3.87 -29.41 -5.96
CA LYS A 815 -3.38 -28.54 -7.05
C LYS A 815 -4.47 -27.71 -7.69
N ALA A 816 -5.66 -28.29 -7.86
CA ALA A 816 -6.79 -27.60 -8.45
C ALA A 816 -7.42 -26.65 -7.42
N ILE A 817 -7.53 -27.08 -6.17
CA ILE A 817 -8.12 -26.29 -5.10
C ILE A 817 -7.23 -25.09 -4.75
N SER A 818 -5.94 -25.27 -4.49
CA SER A 818 -5.02 -24.19 -4.15
C SER A 818 -4.95 -23.13 -5.24
N GLN A 819 -4.88 -23.55 -6.50
CA GLN A 819 -4.95 -22.64 -7.65
C GLN A 819 -6.27 -21.87 -7.68
N ARG A 820 -7.40 -22.56 -7.51
CA ARG A 820 -8.74 -21.96 -7.53
C ARG A 820 -8.91 -20.92 -6.42
N LEU A 821 -8.42 -21.22 -5.21
CA LEU A 821 -8.51 -20.30 -4.07
C LEU A 821 -7.56 -19.10 -4.23
N ALA A 822 -6.34 -19.32 -4.74
CA ALA A 822 -5.41 -18.24 -5.08
C ALA A 822 -5.98 -17.31 -6.17
N ASP A 823 -6.65 -17.87 -7.19
CA ASP A 823 -7.34 -17.09 -8.24
C ASP A 823 -8.52 -16.28 -7.69
N ALA A 824 -9.15 -16.76 -6.61
CA ALA A 824 -10.19 -16.03 -5.91
C ALA A 824 -9.66 -14.99 -4.89
N GLY A 825 -8.33 -14.90 -4.70
CA GLY A 825 -7.69 -13.89 -3.85
C GLY A 825 -7.23 -14.38 -2.47
N LEU A 826 -7.15 -15.69 -2.23
CA LEU A 826 -6.54 -16.22 -1.01
C LEU A 826 -5.00 -16.17 -1.10
N THR A 827 -4.35 -15.48 -0.17
CA THR A 827 -2.89 -15.30 -0.16
C THR A 827 -2.17 -16.03 0.98
N MET A 828 -2.89 -16.40 2.05
CA MET A 828 -2.31 -17.09 3.21
C MET A 828 -3.30 -18.05 3.88
N VAL A 829 -2.84 -19.25 4.23
CA VAL A 829 -3.58 -20.25 5.00
C VAL A 829 -2.73 -20.85 6.12
N PHE A 830 -3.33 -21.13 7.27
CA PHE A 830 -2.74 -21.87 8.38
C PHE A 830 -3.30 -23.29 8.43
N THR A 831 -2.40 -24.28 8.45
CA THR A 831 -2.71 -25.72 8.38
C THR A 831 -2.03 -26.50 9.50
N GLY A 832 -2.35 -27.79 9.61
CA GLY A 832 -1.88 -28.69 10.66
C GLY A 832 -1.73 -30.14 10.17
N HIS A 833 -2.27 -31.10 10.91
CA HIS A 833 -2.48 -32.52 10.53
C HIS A 833 -1.21 -33.38 10.37
N TYR A 834 -0.22 -32.93 9.60
CA TYR A 834 1.02 -33.70 9.43
C TYR A 834 1.99 -33.57 10.63
N HIS A 835 1.73 -32.55 11.47
CA HIS A 835 2.45 -32.22 12.70
C HIS A 835 3.88 -31.72 12.49
N ALA A 836 4.26 -31.36 11.26
CA ALA A 836 5.53 -30.74 10.99
C ALA A 836 5.45 -29.22 11.17
N GLN A 837 6.60 -28.61 11.39
CA GLN A 837 6.71 -27.16 11.47
C GLN A 837 7.31 -26.70 10.15
N ASP A 838 6.47 -26.28 9.20
CA ASP A 838 6.90 -26.05 7.81
C ASP A 838 6.13 -24.88 7.17
N MET A 839 6.72 -24.23 6.16
CA MET A 839 6.06 -23.18 5.38
C MET A 839 6.40 -23.32 3.90
N VAL A 840 5.38 -23.24 3.03
CA VAL A 840 5.59 -23.37 1.58
C VAL A 840 4.85 -22.28 0.81
N ILE A 841 5.53 -21.71 -0.19
CA ILE A 841 4.92 -20.78 -1.16
C ILE A 841 4.57 -21.55 -2.43
N GLY A 842 3.34 -21.35 -2.92
CA GLY A 842 2.85 -21.92 -4.17
C GLY A 842 3.75 -21.58 -5.36
N ALA A 843 3.75 -22.43 -6.39
CA ALA A 843 4.67 -22.32 -7.53
C ALA A 843 4.54 -21.00 -8.34
N ASP A 844 3.39 -20.32 -8.24
CA ASP A 844 3.11 -19.03 -8.87
C ASP A 844 3.41 -17.83 -7.94
N GLY A 845 3.86 -18.08 -6.72
CA GLY A 845 4.23 -17.09 -5.73
C GLY A 845 3.06 -16.50 -4.93
N ARG A 846 1.79 -16.87 -5.20
CA ARG A 846 0.61 -16.12 -4.70
C ARG A 846 0.00 -16.61 -3.40
N LEU A 847 0.33 -17.84 -2.97
CA LEU A 847 -0.27 -18.48 -1.81
C LEU A 847 0.80 -19.01 -0.87
N LEU A 848 0.75 -18.58 0.39
CA LEU A 848 1.55 -19.13 1.48
C LEU A 848 0.72 -20.12 2.31
N ASP A 849 1.19 -21.35 2.42
CA ASP A 849 0.65 -22.36 3.34
C ASP A 849 1.60 -22.53 4.54
N VAL A 850 1.06 -22.34 5.75
CA VAL A 850 1.80 -22.34 7.01
C VAL A 850 1.34 -23.53 7.86
N GLU A 851 2.08 -24.63 7.78
CA GLU A 851 1.84 -25.80 8.62
C GLU A 851 2.38 -25.53 10.03
N THR A 852 1.50 -25.67 11.01
CA THR A 852 1.85 -25.56 12.43
C THR A 852 1.92 -26.96 13.02
N GLY A 853 3.06 -27.29 13.61
CA GLY A 853 3.29 -28.60 14.18
C GLY A 853 2.39 -28.88 15.38
N SER A 854 2.21 -30.16 15.69
CA SER A 854 1.33 -30.59 16.78
C SER A 854 1.82 -30.10 18.13
N LEU A 855 0.95 -29.38 18.85
CA LEU A 855 1.23 -28.93 20.21
C LEU A 855 1.53 -30.12 21.14
N ALA A 856 0.90 -31.28 20.92
CA ALA A 856 1.11 -32.51 21.68
C ALA A 856 2.35 -33.32 21.27
N THR A 857 3.11 -32.90 20.26
CA THR A 857 4.28 -33.63 19.78
C THR A 857 5.53 -32.77 19.92
N TYR A 858 6.68 -33.32 20.34
CA TYR A 858 7.94 -32.54 20.38
C TYR A 858 8.20 -31.87 19.02
N PRO A 859 8.53 -30.57 18.98
CA PRO A 859 8.95 -29.70 20.09
C PRO A 859 7.81 -28.93 20.81
N SER A 860 6.56 -29.31 20.63
CA SER A 860 5.35 -28.63 21.12
C SER A 860 5.29 -27.17 20.66
N PRO A 861 5.23 -26.92 19.33
CA PRO A 861 5.28 -25.59 18.77
C PRO A 861 3.92 -24.88 18.80
N TYR A 862 3.97 -23.57 18.62
CA TYR A 862 2.88 -22.71 18.19
C TYR A 862 3.44 -21.55 17.37
N ARG A 863 2.62 -20.91 16.52
CA ARG A 863 3.03 -19.75 15.73
C ARG A 863 2.59 -18.45 16.40
N MET A 864 3.45 -17.44 16.31
CA MET A 864 3.06 -16.03 16.45
C MET A 864 3.11 -15.40 15.06
N VAL A 865 2.05 -14.71 14.69
CA VAL A 865 1.91 -14.04 13.40
C VAL A 865 1.65 -12.57 13.65
N THR A 866 2.38 -11.70 12.98
CA THR A 866 2.12 -10.26 12.97
C THR A 866 1.93 -9.80 11.54
N ILE A 867 0.79 -9.17 11.26
CA ILE A 867 0.53 -8.42 10.03
C ILE A 867 0.79 -6.94 10.38
N ASP A 868 1.77 -6.32 9.75
CA ASP A 868 2.15 -4.93 9.95
C ASP A 868 1.27 -3.99 9.08
N THR A 869 1.32 -2.68 9.35
CA THR A 869 0.44 -1.68 8.68
C THR A 869 0.70 -1.51 7.17
N ASP A 870 1.81 -2.05 6.67
CA ASP A 870 2.21 -2.10 5.27
C ASP A 870 1.85 -3.43 4.58
N ASN A 871 1.00 -4.24 5.24
CA ASN A 871 0.65 -5.62 4.87
C ASN A 871 1.83 -6.62 4.91
N SER A 872 3.01 -6.23 5.40
CA SER A 872 4.10 -7.19 5.59
C SER A 872 3.78 -8.14 6.75
N VAL A 873 4.16 -9.41 6.61
CA VAL A 873 3.86 -10.46 7.58
C VAL A 873 5.13 -11.02 8.18
N ARG A 874 5.11 -11.15 9.51
CA ARG A 874 6.14 -11.79 10.32
C ARG A 874 5.56 -13.02 11.01
N ILE A 875 6.15 -14.18 10.75
CA ILE A 875 5.79 -15.45 11.38
C ILE A 875 6.97 -15.94 12.22
N GLU A 876 6.72 -16.28 13.48
CA GLU A 876 7.71 -16.80 14.44
C GLU A 876 7.20 -18.09 15.09
N SER A 877 8.01 -19.15 15.05
CA SER A 877 7.77 -20.37 15.85
C SER A 877 8.17 -20.15 17.30
N ARG A 878 7.27 -20.46 18.23
CA ARG A 878 7.54 -20.57 19.67
C ARG A 878 7.25 -21.98 20.16
N TYR A 879 7.81 -22.35 21.31
CA TYR A 879 7.76 -23.73 21.81
C TYR A 879 7.44 -23.77 23.29
N ILE A 880 6.66 -24.77 23.69
CA ILE A 880 6.46 -25.10 25.11
C ILE A 880 7.70 -25.82 25.62
N THR A 881 8.40 -25.20 26.57
CA THR A 881 9.67 -25.73 27.11
C THR A 881 9.54 -26.25 28.54
N GLU A 882 8.45 -25.92 29.23
CA GLU A 882 8.16 -26.31 30.61
C GLU A 882 6.66 -26.61 30.76
N ILE A 883 6.33 -27.66 31.52
CA ILE A 883 4.97 -28.04 31.89
C ILE A 883 4.92 -28.40 33.38
N ASP A 884 3.76 -28.23 34.02
CA ASP A 884 3.55 -28.66 35.41
C ASP A 884 3.16 -30.15 35.45
N TYR A 885 4.16 -31.02 35.23
CA TYR A 885 4.00 -32.47 35.21
C TYR A 885 5.28 -33.17 35.71
N GLU A 886 5.15 -34.29 36.42
CA GLU A 886 6.31 -35.03 36.95
C GLU A 886 6.93 -35.93 35.87
N LEU A 887 8.16 -35.62 35.44
CA LEU A 887 8.83 -36.27 34.29
C LEU A 887 10.06 -37.11 34.70
N GLU A 888 9.94 -37.82 35.83
CA GLU A 888 10.98 -38.71 36.36
C GLU A 888 12.37 -38.05 36.51
N GLY A 889 12.41 -36.76 36.81
CA GLY A 889 13.64 -35.97 36.99
C GLY A 889 14.30 -35.47 35.69
N LYS A 890 13.63 -35.56 34.54
CA LYS A 890 14.02 -34.88 33.29
C LYS A 890 13.30 -33.53 33.15
N ASN A 891 13.88 -32.59 32.40
CA ASN A 891 13.13 -31.41 31.94
C ASN A 891 12.21 -31.81 30.77
N PHE A 892 11.19 -31.00 30.49
CA PHE A 892 10.19 -31.32 29.48
C PHE A 892 10.79 -31.51 28.10
N THR A 893 11.64 -30.59 27.63
CA THR A 893 12.28 -30.67 26.31
C THR A 893 13.07 -31.96 26.11
N ASP A 894 13.89 -32.38 27.08
CA ASP A 894 14.67 -33.61 27.00
C ASP A 894 13.77 -34.86 27.06
N TYR A 895 12.72 -34.81 27.88
CA TYR A 895 11.74 -35.89 27.99
C TYR A 895 10.99 -36.09 26.67
N SER A 896 10.34 -35.04 26.16
CA SER A 896 9.52 -35.07 24.95
C SER A 896 10.34 -35.42 23.71
N ARG A 897 11.56 -34.87 23.59
CA ARG A 897 12.50 -35.25 22.52
C ARG A 897 12.83 -36.74 22.54
N THR A 898 13.12 -37.28 23.73
CA THR A 898 13.47 -38.70 23.87
C THR A 898 12.27 -39.59 23.58
N TYR A 899 11.09 -39.19 24.03
CA TYR A 899 9.83 -39.89 23.80
C TYR A 899 9.54 -40.01 22.30
N LEU A 900 9.50 -38.88 21.59
CA LEU A 900 9.25 -38.84 20.16
C LEU A 900 10.30 -39.64 19.38
N TYR A 901 11.59 -39.44 19.67
CA TYR A 901 12.66 -40.15 18.97
C TYR A 901 12.53 -41.67 19.12
N GLY A 902 12.24 -42.15 20.34
CA GLY A 902 12.01 -43.57 20.59
C GLY A 902 10.80 -44.12 19.84
N GLY A 903 9.69 -43.38 19.85
CA GLY A 903 8.48 -43.72 19.10
C GLY A 903 8.73 -43.81 17.59
N LEU A 904 9.40 -42.82 17.01
CA LEU A 904 9.75 -42.79 15.58
C LEU A 904 10.69 -43.94 15.18
N VAL A 905 11.66 -44.30 16.04
CA VAL A 905 12.53 -45.47 15.77
C VAL A 905 11.73 -46.76 15.73
N ASN A 906 10.79 -46.95 16.67
CA ASN A 906 9.94 -48.14 16.71
C ASN A 906 8.99 -48.20 15.51
N LEU A 907 8.37 -47.06 15.17
CA LEU A 907 7.47 -46.94 14.02
C LEU A 907 8.22 -47.24 12.71
N ALA A 908 9.36 -46.59 12.50
CA ALA A 908 10.20 -46.83 11.33
C ALA A 908 10.66 -48.29 11.25
N GLN A 909 11.04 -48.91 12.37
CA GLN A 909 11.42 -50.33 12.39
C GLN A 909 10.25 -51.24 12.01
N THR A 910 9.04 -50.93 12.47
CA THR A 910 7.82 -51.67 12.15
C THR A 910 7.49 -51.54 10.66
N MET A 911 7.48 -50.33 10.11
CA MET A 911 7.25 -50.05 8.69
C MET A 911 8.28 -50.75 7.79
N LEU A 912 9.56 -50.70 8.16
CA LEU A 912 10.64 -51.29 7.39
C LEU A 912 10.58 -52.82 7.36
N THR A 913 10.14 -53.45 8.44
CA THR A 913 10.04 -54.92 8.55
C THR A 913 8.72 -55.49 8.06
N ALA A 914 7.68 -54.66 7.95
CA ALA A 914 6.38 -55.08 7.44
C ALA A 914 6.49 -55.61 5.99
N PRO A 915 5.73 -56.66 5.63
CA PRO A 915 5.69 -57.18 4.26
C PRO A 915 5.25 -56.12 3.24
N SER A 916 5.77 -56.20 2.00
CA SER A 916 5.45 -55.22 0.95
C SER A 916 4.02 -55.28 0.44
N ASP A 917 3.32 -56.40 0.62
CA ASP A 917 1.88 -56.53 0.40
C ASP A 917 1.03 -55.91 1.53
N MET A 918 1.65 -55.44 2.61
CA MET A 918 1.06 -54.66 3.70
C MET A 918 1.61 -53.23 3.74
N GLY A 919 2.19 -52.73 2.65
CA GLY A 919 2.77 -51.38 2.57
C GLY A 919 4.13 -51.20 3.22
N GLY A 920 4.77 -52.28 3.71
CA GLY A 920 6.11 -52.23 4.29
C GLY A 920 7.25 -52.49 3.32
N TYR A 921 8.50 -52.47 3.81
CA TYR A 921 9.70 -52.63 2.95
C TYR A 921 10.27 -54.06 2.97
N GLY A 922 9.72 -54.96 3.77
CA GLY A 922 10.12 -56.36 3.86
C GLY A 922 11.58 -56.59 4.27
N LEU A 923 12.20 -55.61 4.94
CA LEU A 923 13.58 -55.70 5.39
C LEU A 923 13.74 -56.72 6.52
N ASP A 924 14.90 -57.35 6.60
CA ASP A 924 15.24 -58.12 7.80
C ASP A 924 15.44 -57.19 9.01
N ALA A 925 15.17 -57.71 10.20
CA ALA A 925 15.23 -56.93 11.44
C ALA A 925 16.62 -56.31 11.71
N GLY A 926 17.70 -56.92 11.22
CA GLY A 926 19.05 -56.39 11.34
C GLY A 926 19.23 -55.15 10.47
N MET A 927 18.84 -55.20 9.20
CA MET A 927 18.85 -54.04 8.30
C MET A 927 17.93 -52.93 8.79
N ALA A 928 16.70 -53.27 9.20
CA ALA A 928 15.73 -52.29 9.70
C ALA A 928 16.27 -51.51 10.91
N SER A 929 16.99 -52.18 11.84
CA SER A 929 17.58 -51.53 13.02
C SER A 929 18.69 -50.52 12.72
N VAL A 930 19.30 -50.58 11.52
CA VAL A 930 20.34 -49.64 11.07
C VAL A 930 19.72 -48.41 10.38
N VAL A 931 18.58 -48.61 9.73
CA VAL A 931 17.89 -47.57 8.94
C VAL A 931 16.88 -46.79 9.78
N SER A 932 16.19 -47.43 10.72
CA SER A 932 15.16 -46.77 11.54
C SER A 932 15.64 -45.53 12.31
N PRO A 933 16.88 -45.47 12.85
CA PRO A 933 17.38 -44.23 13.49
C PRO A 933 17.55 -43.07 12.51
N GLN A 934 17.81 -43.36 11.22
CA GLN A 934 18.00 -42.32 10.20
C GLN A 934 16.65 -41.74 9.75
N ILE A 935 15.64 -42.59 9.59
CA ILE A 935 14.25 -42.17 9.32
C ILE A 935 13.72 -41.36 10.51
N ALA A 936 13.95 -41.82 11.74
CA ALA A 936 13.55 -41.09 12.94
C ALA A 936 14.20 -39.71 13.00
N SER A 937 15.51 -39.60 12.70
CA SER A 937 16.18 -38.28 12.66
C SER A 937 15.62 -37.36 11.58
N ALA A 938 15.20 -37.89 10.41
CA ALA A 938 14.59 -37.08 9.35
C ALA A 938 13.22 -36.52 9.81
N TYR A 939 12.35 -37.36 10.37
CA TYR A 939 11.08 -36.90 10.93
C TYR A 939 11.25 -35.91 12.09
N MET A 940 12.25 -36.13 12.96
CA MET A 940 12.58 -35.19 14.02
C MET A 940 12.96 -33.82 13.48
N ALA A 941 13.73 -33.77 12.39
CA ALA A 941 14.11 -32.52 11.74
C ALA A 941 12.87 -31.79 11.22
N HIS A 942 11.98 -32.53 10.56
CA HIS A 942 10.74 -31.99 10.00
C HIS A 942 9.77 -31.47 11.05
N TYR A 943 9.63 -32.15 12.19
CA TYR A 943 8.79 -31.64 13.29
C TYR A 943 9.37 -30.39 13.95
N THR A 944 10.67 -30.14 13.76
CA THR A 944 11.33 -28.94 14.30
C THR A 944 11.51 -27.81 13.28
N GLY A 945 11.20 -28.01 12.00
CA GLY A 945 11.51 -27.06 10.92
C GLY A 945 13.00 -26.75 10.83
N ASN A 946 13.84 -27.79 10.89
CA ASN A 946 15.31 -27.67 10.84
C ASN A 946 15.95 -28.86 10.12
N GLU A 947 15.69 -28.93 8.82
CA GLU A 947 16.09 -29.97 7.86
C GLU A 947 17.55 -29.81 7.41
N LEU A 948 18.37 -29.09 8.19
CA LEU A 948 19.79 -28.86 7.88
C LEU A 948 20.58 -30.17 7.93
N LEU A 949 20.85 -30.73 6.75
CA LEU A 949 21.66 -31.93 6.57
C LEU A 949 23.09 -31.75 7.08
N ASP A 950 23.47 -32.53 8.08
CA ASP A 950 24.87 -32.61 8.50
C ASP A 950 25.73 -33.42 7.49
N SER A 951 27.04 -33.19 7.55
CA SER A 951 28.01 -33.82 6.64
C SER A 951 28.02 -35.36 6.69
N ALA A 952 27.64 -35.98 7.81
CA ALA A 952 27.63 -37.43 7.95
C ALA A 952 26.37 -38.04 7.33
N THR A 953 25.22 -37.39 7.53
CA THR A 953 23.92 -37.75 6.95
C THR A 953 23.94 -37.56 5.44
N SER A 954 24.53 -36.48 4.94
CA SER A 954 24.71 -36.23 3.50
C SER A 954 25.53 -37.32 2.80
N VAL A 955 26.62 -37.81 3.42
CA VAL A 955 27.44 -38.91 2.88
C VAL A 955 26.64 -40.22 2.85
N THR A 956 25.89 -40.51 3.90
CA THR A 956 25.03 -41.72 3.98
C THR A 956 23.93 -41.69 2.92
N LEU A 957 23.26 -40.54 2.77
CA LEU A 957 22.21 -40.33 1.78
C LEU A 957 22.73 -40.49 0.34
N THR A 958 23.88 -39.88 0.03
CA THR A 958 24.55 -40.02 -1.27
C THR A 958 24.92 -41.49 -1.56
N SER A 959 25.35 -42.23 -0.53
CA SER A 959 25.67 -43.65 -0.65
C SER A 959 24.43 -44.51 -0.93
N TYR A 960 23.27 -44.17 -0.36
CA TYR A 960 22.01 -44.87 -0.63
C TYR A 960 21.49 -44.57 -2.04
N LEU A 961 21.46 -43.29 -2.43
CA LEU A 961 21.05 -42.86 -3.77
C LEU A 961 21.92 -43.43 -4.90
N GLY A 962 23.22 -43.60 -4.64
CA GLY A 962 24.18 -44.19 -5.58
C GLY A 962 24.27 -45.72 -5.56
N SER A 963 23.44 -46.41 -4.76
CA SER A 963 23.47 -47.87 -4.64
C SER A 963 22.89 -48.57 -5.88
N GLU A 964 23.48 -49.71 -6.27
CA GLU A 964 22.88 -50.60 -7.29
C GLU A 964 21.76 -51.49 -6.71
N ASP A 965 21.60 -51.51 -5.38
CA ASP A 965 20.51 -52.21 -4.70
C ASP A 965 19.23 -51.35 -4.74
N PRO A 966 18.14 -51.82 -5.38
CA PRO A 966 16.89 -51.08 -5.50
C PRO A 966 16.29 -50.64 -4.16
N ILE A 967 16.51 -51.42 -3.09
CA ILE A 967 15.99 -51.11 -1.76
C ILE A 967 16.76 -49.93 -1.15
N ASN A 968 18.09 -49.92 -1.27
CA ASN A 968 18.91 -48.80 -0.80
C ASN A 968 18.63 -47.53 -1.61
N GLN A 969 18.40 -47.66 -2.92
CA GLN A 969 18.04 -46.53 -3.76
C GLN A 969 16.70 -45.91 -3.34
N LEU A 970 15.68 -46.76 -3.05
CA LEU A 970 14.38 -46.33 -2.55
C LEU A 970 14.49 -45.66 -1.17
N LEU A 971 15.27 -46.23 -0.25
CA LEU A 971 15.55 -45.60 1.05
C LEU A 971 16.26 -44.25 0.90
N GLY A 972 17.18 -44.14 -0.03
CA GLY A 972 17.84 -42.87 -0.37
C GLY A 972 16.86 -41.83 -0.93
N GLN A 973 15.85 -42.24 -1.69
CA GLN A 973 14.82 -41.33 -2.21
C GLN A 973 13.90 -40.82 -1.10
N VAL A 974 13.40 -41.72 -0.24
CA VAL A 974 12.51 -41.35 0.89
C VAL A 974 13.22 -40.49 1.91
N LEU A 975 14.46 -40.84 2.30
CA LEU A 975 15.26 -39.99 3.18
C LEU A 975 15.60 -38.67 2.50
N GLY A 976 15.86 -38.69 1.19
CA GLY A 976 16.18 -37.49 0.43
C GLY A 976 15.02 -36.49 0.42
N SER A 977 13.78 -36.96 0.23
CA SER A 977 12.61 -36.09 0.26
C SER A 977 12.37 -35.47 1.64
N LEU A 978 12.48 -36.26 2.72
CA LEU A 978 12.27 -35.77 4.10
C LEU A 978 13.36 -34.79 4.58
N TRP A 979 14.55 -34.81 3.97
CA TRP A 979 15.64 -33.89 4.27
C TRP A 979 15.72 -32.71 3.30
N THR A 980 14.83 -32.64 2.30
CA THR A 980 14.80 -31.53 1.34
C THR A 980 13.87 -30.45 1.88
N ASP A 981 14.47 -29.45 2.51
CA ASP A 981 13.84 -28.18 2.91
C ASP A 981 13.35 -27.42 1.66
N LEU A 982 12.07 -27.01 1.66
CA LEU A 982 11.48 -26.17 0.62
C LEU A 982 11.49 -24.72 1.12
N PRO A 983 11.90 -23.72 0.30
CA PRO A 983 11.83 -22.33 0.73
C PRO A 983 10.37 -21.90 0.96
N PRO A 984 10.08 -20.99 1.90
CA PRO A 984 11.00 -20.20 2.75
C PRO A 984 11.44 -20.92 4.06
N SER A 985 12.15 -20.22 4.96
CA SER A 985 12.59 -20.82 6.24
C SER A 985 11.42 -21.13 7.17
N ASP A 986 11.38 -22.35 7.72
CA ASP A 986 10.24 -22.87 8.49
C ASP A 986 9.99 -22.25 9.85
N THR A 987 10.98 -21.57 10.45
CA THR A 987 10.88 -21.09 11.84
C THR A 987 10.66 -19.59 11.95
N THR A 988 11.16 -18.83 10.99
CA THR A 988 10.99 -17.38 10.93
C THR A 988 10.84 -16.92 9.49
N LEU A 989 9.77 -16.20 9.20
CA LEU A 989 9.52 -15.57 7.91
C LEU A 989 9.23 -14.09 8.11
N LYS A 990 9.85 -13.25 7.27
CA LYS A 990 9.42 -11.87 7.03
C LYS A 990 9.25 -11.71 5.53
N THR A 991 8.02 -11.49 5.09
CA THR A 991 7.68 -11.33 3.67
C THR A 991 6.56 -10.31 3.55
N ASP A 992 6.47 -9.65 2.40
CA ASP A 992 5.21 -9.02 2.02
C ASP A 992 4.21 -10.13 1.69
N LEU A 993 2.93 -9.90 1.98
CA LEU A 993 1.90 -10.82 1.49
C LEU A 993 1.91 -10.79 -0.04
N PRO A 994 1.90 -11.97 -0.69
CA PRO A 994 1.89 -12.05 -2.14
C PRO A 994 0.76 -11.31 -2.86
#